data_AF-C7BEA7-F1
#
_entry.id   AF-C7BEA7-F1
#
_cell.length_a   1.000
_cell.length_b   1.000
_cell.length_c   1.000
_cell.angle_alpha   90.00
_cell.angle_beta   90.00
_cell.angle_gamma   90.00
#
_symmetry.space_group_name_H-M   'P 1'
#
loop_
_entity.id
_entity.type
_entity.pdbx_description
1 polymer ?
#
loop_
_entity_poly.entity_id
_entity_poly.type
_entity_poly.pdbx_seq_one_letter_code
_entity_poly.pdbx_strand_id
1 'polypeptide(L)'
;MNINDNLSINSPVDNKNVVVVRARKTDTFFKAFKVAPNIWVAPERYYGESLSIDEEYKVDGGIYDSNFLSQDSEKDKFLQAIITLLKRINNTNAGEKLLSLISTAIPFPYGYIGGGYYAPNMITFGSAPKSNKKLNSLISSTIPFPYAGYRETNYLSSEDNKSFYASNIVIFGPGANIVENNTVFYKKEDAENGMGTMTEIWFQPFLTYKYDQFYIDPAIELMKCLIKSLYFLYGIKPSDDLVVPYRLRNELENIEYSQLDIVDLLVSGGIDPKFINTDPYWFIDNYFSNAKKMFEDHRNIYETEIEGNNAIGNDIKLRLKQKFRININDIWELNLNYFSKEFNIMMPDRFNNALKHFYRKQYYKIDYPENYSINGFVNGQINAQLSLSDRNQDIINKPEEIINLLNENNVLLMRSNIYGDGLKSTVDDFYSNYKIPYNRAYEYHFNNSNDSSLDNVNIGVIDNIPEIIDVNPYKENCDKFSPVQKITSTREINTNIPWPINYLQAQNTNNEKFSLSSDFVEVVSSKDKSLVYSFLSNVMFYLDSIKDNSPIDTDKKYYLWLREIFRNYSFDITATQEINTNCGINKVVTWFGKALNILNTSDSFVEEFQNLGPSSLINKKENLSMPIIEIYEIPNDMLGLPLNDLNEKLFNIYSKNTAYFKKIYYNFLDQWWTQYYSQYFDLICMAKRSVLAQETLIKRIIQKKLSYLIGNSNISSDNLALMNLTTTNTLRDISNESQIAMNNVDSFLNNAAICVFESNIYPKFISFMEQCINNINIKTKEFIQKCTNINEDEKLQLINQNVFNSLDFEFLNIQNMKSLFSSETALLIKEETWPYELVLYAFQESGNNVIGDASGKNTSIEYSKDIGLVYGINSDALYLNGSNQSISFSNDFFENGLTNSFSIYFWLRNLGKDTIKSKLIGSKEDNCGWEIYFQDTGLVFNMIDSNGNEKNIYLSDVSNNSWHYITISVDRLKEQLLIFIDDNLVANESIKEILNIYSSNIISLLSENNPSYIEGLTILNKPTTSQKVLSNYFKALNNSYIRDSSEERLEYNKTYQLYNYVFSDKPICEVKQNNNIYLTINNTNNLNLQASKFKLLSINPNKQYVQKFDEVIISILDNMEKYIDISEDNRLQLIDNKNSAKKMIISNDIFISNCLTLSCGGKYICLSMKDENHNWMICNNDMSKYLYLWSFK
;
A
#
# COMPACT_ATOMS: atom_id res chain seq x y z
N MET A 1 15.50 4.65 -22.83
CA MET A 1 16.92 4.32 -22.55
C MET A 1 17.15 2.81 -22.63
N ASN A 2 18.24 2.35 -23.27
CA ASN A 2 18.56 0.93 -23.43
C ASN A 2 19.75 0.55 -22.53
N ILE A 3 19.52 -0.24 -21.48
CA ILE A 3 20.58 -0.78 -20.62
C ILE A 3 21.41 -1.82 -21.39
N ASN A 4 22.74 -1.71 -21.35
CA ASN A 4 23.65 -2.61 -22.05
C ASN A 4 23.71 -3.99 -21.38
N ASP A 5 23.21 -5.00 -22.09
CA ASP A 5 23.09 -6.38 -21.63
C ASP A 5 24.18 -7.32 -22.18
N ASN A 6 25.08 -6.81 -23.02
CA ASN A 6 26.10 -7.62 -23.71
C ASN A 6 27.37 -7.82 -22.87
N LEU A 7 27.26 -7.78 -21.54
CA LEU A 7 28.39 -7.73 -20.62
C LEU A 7 28.41 -8.97 -19.72
N SER A 8 29.61 -9.48 -19.49
CA SER A 8 29.92 -10.53 -18.52
C SER A 8 31.23 -10.22 -17.82
N ILE A 9 31.50 -10.81 -16.67
CA ILE A 9 32.76 -10.58 -15.93
C ILE A 9 33.99 -10.86 -16.80
N ASN A 10 33.86 -11.82 -17.73
CA ASN A 10 34.91 -12.26 -18.66
C ASN A 10 35.00 -11.42 -19.95
N SER A 11 34.15 -10.42 -20.12
CA SER A 11 34.22 -9.54 -21.29
C SER A 11 35.59 -8.86 -21.36
N PRO A 12 36.25 -8.83 -22.54
CA PRO A 12 37.58 -8.26 -22.66
C PRO A 12 37.54 -6.73 -22.49
N VAL A 13 38.65 -6.16 -22.05
CA VAL A 13 38.82 -4.69 -21.96
C VAL A 13 38.83 -4.13 -23.39
N ASP A 14 37.87 -3.27 -23.69
CA ASP A 14 37.68 -2.66 -25.02
C ASP A 14 37.97 -1.14 -25.01
N ASN A 15 38.31 -0.57 -23.86
CA ASN A 15 38.53 0.87 -23.65
C ASN A 15 37.31 1.73 -24.05
N LYS A 16 36.09 1.18 -23.96
CA LYS A 16 34.84 1.89 -24.25
C LYS A 16 33.71 1.52 -23.29
N ASN A 17 33.39 0.23 -23.20
CA ASN A 17 32.34 -0.30 -22.33
C ASN A 17 32.92 -1.14 -21.20
N VAL A 18 34.13 -1.67 -21.37
CA VAL A 18 34.86 -2.45 -20.36
C VAL A 18 36.25 -1.86 -20.21
N VAL A 19 36.56 -1.40 -19.01
CA VAL A 19 37.79 -0.66 -18.69
C VAL A 19 38.43 -1.16 -17.40
N VAL A 20 39.73 -0.96 -17.25
CA VAL A 20 40.44 -1.08 -15.97
C VAL A 20 40.88 0.32 -15.56
N VAL A 21 40.43 0.76 -14.40
CA VAL A 21 40.51 2.16 -13.97
C VAL A 21 41.09 2.28 -12.57
N ARG A 22 41.72 3.41 -12.31
CA ARG A 22 42.28 3.77 -11.01
C ARG A 22 41.19 4.20 -10.03
N ALA A 23 41.26 3.70 -8.81
CA ALA A 23 40.42 4.13 -7.71
C ALA A 23 40.96 5.44 -7.09
N ARG A 24 40.26 6.56 -7.32
CA ARG A 24 40.69 7.90 -6.84
C ARG A 24 42.14 8.18 -7.26
N LYS A 25 43.01 8.55 -6.31
CA LYS A 25 44.45 8.75 -6.51
C LYS A 25 45.30 7.66 -5.84
N THR A 26 44.73 6.48 -5.60
CA THR A 26 45.45 5.35 -4.99
C THR A 26 46.20 4.53 -6.04
N ASP A 27 46.98 3.55 -5.57
CA ASP A 27 47.63 2.54 -6.41
C ASP A 27 46.72 1.31 -6.66
N THR A 28 45.42 1.41 -6.34
CA THR A 28 44.42 0.36 -6.54
C THR A 28 43.71 0.56 -7.87
N PHE A 29 43.49 -0.53 -8.60
CA PHE A 29 42.75 -0.57 -9.86
C PHE A 29 41.60 -1.57 -9.79
N PHE A 30 40.53 -1.30 -10.52
CA PHE A 30 39.35 -2.18 -10.60
C PHE A 30 38.79 -2.22 -12.02
N LYS A 31 38.02 -3.27 -12.32
CA LYS A 31 37.38 -3.44 -13.62
C LYS A 31 35.98 -2.83 -13.59
N ALA A 32 35.63 -2.04 -14.60
CA ALA A 32 34.34 -1.38 -14.68
C ALA A 32 33.65 -1.63 -16.02
N PHE A 33 32.33 -1.69 -15.97
CA PHE A 33 31.44 -2.04 -17.06
C PHE A 33 30.40 -0.93 -17.26
N LYS A 34 30.36 -0.31 -18.44
CA LYS A 34 29.39 0.72 -18.78
C LYS A 34 28.06 0.10 -19.17
N VAL A 35 27.08 0.24 -18.30
CA VAL A 35 25.72 -0.27 -18.49
C VAL A 35 24.81 0.77 -19.15
N ALA A 36 25.16 2.05 -19.04
CA ALA A 36 24.44 3.19 -19.60
C ALA A 36 25.40 4.39 -19.73
N PRO A 37 25.11 5.41 -20.56
CA PRO A 37 25.94 6.61 -20.64
C PRO A 37 26.17 7.24 -19.27
N ASN A 38 27.44 7.40 -18.89
CA ASN A 38 27.90 7.91 -17.58
C ASN A 38 27.53 7.06 -16.35
N ILE A 39 27.05 5.83 -16.54
CA ILE A 39 26.69 4.91 -15.45
C ILE A 39 27.47 3.61 -15.60
N TRP A 40 28.28 3.30 -14.61
CA TRP A 40 29.19 2.16 -14.59
C TRP A 40 28.91 1.22 -13.43
N VAL A 41 29.21 -0.06 -13.62
CA VAL A 41 29.20 -1.09 -12.58
C VAL A 41 30.61 -1.62 -12.39
N ALA A 42 31.08 -1.66 -11.16
CA ALA A 42 32.35 -2.24 -10.73
C ALA A 42 32.03 -3.47 -9.86
N PRO A 43 31.95 -4.69 -10.44
CA PRO A 43 31.39 -5.87 -9.78
C PRO A 43 32.39 -6.52 -8.80
N GLU A 44 32.99 -5.72 -7.92
CA GLU A 44 33.86 -6.15 -6.83
C GLU A 44 33.48 -5.42 -5.53
N ARG A 45 34.15 -5.78 -4.42
CA ARG A 45 34.03 -5.07 -3.14
C ARG A 45 34.54 -3.64 -3.25
N TYR A 46 33.93 -2.72 -2.51
CA TYR A 46 34.37 -1.33 -2.53
C TYR A 46 35.81 -1.20 -1.98
N TYR A 47 36.69 -0.58 -2.77
CA TYR A 47 38.14 -0.53 -2.53
C TYR A 47 38.54 0.33 -1.33
N GLY A 48 37.69 1.27 -0.91
CA GLY A 48 38.03 2.27 0.09
C GLY A 48 37.94 1.77 1.53
N GLU A 49 37.29 0.63 1.77
CA GLU A 49 37.17 0.02 3.10
C GLU A 49 37.94 -1.31 3.17
N SER A 50 38.61 -1.55 4.31
CA SER A 50 39.24 -2.85 4.55
C SER A 50 38.18 -3.94 4.71
N LEU A 51 38.36 -5.07 4.03
CA LEU A 51 37.42 -6.20 4.08
C LEU A 51 37.48 -6.96 5.42
N SER A 52 38.60 -6.85 6.13
CA SER A 52 38.78 -7.36 7.48
C SER A 52 39.04 -6.18 8.42
N ILE A 53 38.15 -6.00 9.39
CA ILE A 53 38.22 -4.95 10.40
C ILE A 53 38.19 -5.58 11.80
N ASP A 54 38.74 -4.86 12.78
CA ASP A 54 38.75 -5.33 14.17
C ASP A 54 37.33 -5.47 14.72
N GLU A 55 37.14 -6.46 15.61
CA GLU A 55 35.84 -6.76 16.24
C GLU A 55 35.23 -5.54 16.93
N GLU A 56 36.04 -4.65 17.51
CA GLU A 56 35.56 -3.44 18.20
C GLU A 56 34.80 -2.48 17.27
N TYR A 57 35.18 -2.41 15.98
CA TYR A 57 34.58 -1.52 14.98
C TYR A 57 33.41 -2.15 14.22
N LYS A 58 33.17 -3.46 14.37
CA LYS A 58 32.02 -4.11 13.75
C LYS A 58 30.72 -3.58 14.33
N VAL A 59 29.81 -3.07 13.50
CA VAL A 59 28.56 -2.46 13.95
C VAL A 59 27.48 -3.53 14.21
N ASP A 60 26.55 -3.25 15.13
CA ASP A 60 25.37 -4.11 15.36
C ASP A 60 24.59 -4.36 14.06
N GLY A 61 24.01 -5.55 13.90
CA GLY A 61 23.24 -5.95 12.72
C GLY A 61 24.07 -6.16 11.44
N GLY A 62 25.37 -5.86 11.46
CA GLY A 62 26.27 -6.04 10.32
C GLY A 62 26.70 -7.51 10.13
N ILE A 63 27.10 -7.83 8.90
CA ILE A 63 27.69 -9.12 8.52
C ILE A 63 29.03 -8.82 7.83
N TYR A 64 30.10 -9.50 8.27
CA TYR A 64 31.46 -9.23 7.80
C TYR A 64 32.07 -10.50 7.23
N ASP A 65 32.24 -10.54 5.91
CA ASP A 65 32.88 -11.65 5.21
C ASP A 65 33.86 -11.08 4.18
N SER A 66 35.15 -11.38 4.36
CA SER A 66 36.20 -10.94 3.43
C SER A 66 36.24 -11.73 2.12
N ASN A 67 35.63 -12.92 2.08
CA ASN A 67 35.59 -13.79 0.91
C ASN A 67 34.34 -13.57 0.04
N PHE A 68 33.34 -12.80 0.51
CA PHE A 68 32.17 -12.44 -0.29
C PHE A 68 32.56 -11.52 -1.46
N LEU A 69 32.06 -11.85 -2.67
CA LEU A 69 32.46 -11.24 -3.96
C LEU A 69 33.95 -11.39 -4.29
N SER A 70 34.59 -12.47 -3.80
CA SER A 70 35.99 -12.77 -4.16
C SER A 70 36.09 -13.56 -5.48
N GLN A 71 35.15 -14.47 -5.74
CA GLN A 71 35.19 -15.37 -6.89
C GLN A 71 34.56 -14.75 -8.14
N ASP A 72 35.09 -15.05 -9.32
CA ASP A 72 34.57 -14.54 -10.59
C ASP A 72 33.10 -14.94 -10.84
N SER A 73 32.67 -16.10 -10.34
CA SER A 73 31.27 -16.52 -10.41
C SER A 73 30.33 -15.63 -9.58
N GLU A 74 30.77 -15.15 -8.42
CA GLU A 74 30.00 -14.21 -7.61
C GLU A 74 29.98 -12.82 -8.25
N LYS A 75 31.13 -12.38 -8.79
CA LYS A 75 31.25 -11.09 -9.50
C LYS A 75 30.39 -11.04 -10.75
N ASP A 76 30.35 -12.12 -11.54
CA ASP A 76 29.46 -12.21 -12.71
C ASP A 76 28.00 -12.16 -12.30
N LYS A 77 27.59 -12.98 -11.31
CA LYS A 77 26.23 -12.92 -10.75
C LYS A 77 25.88 -11.52 -10.25
N PHE A 78 26.83 -10.79 -9.68
CA PHE A 78 26.61 -9.43 -9.19
C PHE A 78 26.37 -8.48 -10.35
N LEU A 79 27.23 -8.53 -11.37
CA LEU A 79 27.08 -7.74 -12.59
C LEU A 79 25.69 -7.98 -13.23
N GLN A 80 25.29 -9.24 -13.39
CA GLN A 80 23.98 -9.59 -13.94
C GLN A 80 22.81 -9.15 -13.06
N ALA A 81 22.94 -9.24 -11.73
CA ALA A 81 21.92 -8.78 -10.80
C ALA A 81 21.71 -7.26 -10.90
N ILE A 82 22.79 -6.45 -10.92
CA ILE A 82 22.69 -5.00 -11.09
C ILE A 82 22.09 -4.64 -12.46
N ILE A 83 22.49 -5.31 -13.55
CA ILE A 83 21.89 -5.11 -14.87
C ILE A 83 20.38 -5.42 -14.84
N THR A 84 19.98 -6.50 -14.17
CA THR A 84 18.56 -6.88 -14.02
C THR A 84 17.76 -5.83 -13.25
N LEU A 85 18.30 -5.32 -12.14
CA LEU A 85 17.66 -4.25 -11.35
C LEU A 85 17.55 -2.95 -12.15
N LEU A 86 18.61 -2.53 -12.86
CA LEU A 86 18.58 -1.34 -13.70
C LEU A 86 17.59 -1.48 -14.86
N LYS A 87 17.48 -2.67 -15.47
CA LYS A 87 16.44 -2.96 -16.48
C LYS A 87 15.04 -2.85 -15.90
N ARG A 88 14.79 -3.40 -14.70
CA ARG A 88 13.50 -3.25 -14.02
C ARG A 88 13.17 -1.78 -13.78
N ILE A 89 14.10 -1.01 -13.22
CA ILE A 89 13.93 0.43 -12.99
C ILE A 89 13.62 1.15 -14.31
N ASN A 90 14.30 0.78 -15.39
CA ASN A 90 14.12 1.36 -16.70
C ASN A 90 12.84 0.93 -17.44
N ASN A 91 12.17 -0.14 -17.02
CA ASN A 91 10.92 -0.61 -17.64
C ASN A 91 9.69 0.22 -17.22
N THR A 92 9.82 1.05 -16.19
CA THR A 92 8.76 1.96 -15.71
C THR A 92 9.16 3.40 -16.03
N ASN A 93 8.21 4.20 -16.53
CA ASN A 93 8.49 5.58 -16.98
C ASN A 93 9.15 6.45 -15.90
N ALA A 94 8.71 6.34 -14.65
CA ALA A 94 9.30 7.05 -13.52
C ALA A 94 10.78 6.73 -13.32
N GLY A 95 11.15 5.44 -13.32
CA GLY A 95 12.54 5.00 -13.15
C GLY A 95 13.41 5.25 -14.39
N GLU A 96 12.84 5.15 -15.59
CA GLU A 96 13.52 5.53 -16.83
C GLU A 96 13.88 7.02 -16.85
N LYS A 97 12.96 7.89 -16.41
CA LYS A 97 13.24 9.33 -16.21
C LYS A 97 14.33 9.56 -15.16
N LEU A 98 14.31 8.84 -14.03
CA LEU A 98 15.35 8.93 -13.00
C LEU A 98 16.74 8.58 -13.57
N LEU A 99 16.87 7.45 -14.27
CA LEU A 99 18.13 7.01 -14.86
C LEU A 99 18.60 7.95 -15.98
N SER A 100 17.68 8.44 -16.81
CA SER A 100 17.97 9.42 -17.86
C SER A 100 18.46 10.75 -17.26
N LEU A 101 17.84 11.19 -16.17
CA LEU A 101 18.27 12.39 -15.43
C LEU A 101 19.68 12.19 -14.87
N ILE A 102 19.95 11.07 -14.19
CA ILE A 102 21.28 10.75 -13.66
C ILE A 102 22.34 10.69 -14.76
N SER A 103 22.00 10.13 -15.92
CA SER A 103 22.90 10.06 -17.09
C SER A 103 23.28 11.45 -17.61
N THR A 104 22.34 12.40 -17.60
CA THR A 104 22.56 13.78 -18.07
C THR A 104 23.00 14.77 -16.97
N ALA A 105 22.92 14.38 -15.70
CA ALA A 105 23.27 15.19 -14.54
C ALA A 105 24.79 15.25 -14.31
N ILE A 106 25.55 15.56 -15.35
CA ILE A 106 27.00 15.73 -15.24
C ILE A 106 27.33 16.88 -14.27
N PRO A 107 28.32 16.71 -13.38
CA PRO A 107 28.95 17.81 -12.66
C PRO A 107 29.34 18.99 -13.54
N PHE A 108 29.23 20.21 -13.00
CA PHE A 108 29.61 21.42 -13.72
C PHE A 108 31.12 21.45 -13.96
N PRO A 109 31.60 21.73 -15.18
CA PRO A 109 33.02 21.72 -15.48
C PRO A 109 33.73 22.99 -14.98
N TYR A 110 35.00 22.87 -14.61
CA TYR A 110 35.84 23.99 -14.21
C TYR A 110 36.30 24.82 -15.43
N GLY A 111 36.41 26.15 -15.26
CA GLY A 111 36.82 27.07 -16.32
C GLY A 111 38.31 27.06 -16.70
N TYR A 112 38.65 27.91 -17.68
CA TYR A 112 39.97 28.09 -18.28
C TYR A 112 41.01 28.66 -17.30
N ILE A 113 42.25 28.13 -17.32
CA ILE A 113 43.38 28.75 -16.60
C ILE A 113 43.86 29.96 -17.41
N GLY A 114 43.45 31.18 -17.03
CA GLY A 114 43.89 32.40 -17.74
C GLY A 114 43.09 33.69 -17.53
N GLY A 115 42.00 33.69 -16.74
CA GLY A 115 41.38 34.89 -16.19
C GLY A 115 41.74 35.00 -14.71
N GLY A 116 42.23 36.15 -14.26
CA GLY A 116 42.82 36.32 -12.92
C GLY A 116 41.96 35.79 -11.78
N TYR A 117 42.65 35.25 -10.76
CA TYR A 117 42.11 34.91 -9.45
C TYR A 117 41.07 35.95 -8.98
N TYR A 118 39.78 35.60 -9.10
CA TYR A 118 38.80 36.00 -8.13
C TYR A 118 38.46 34.73 -7.34
N ALA A 119 39.18 34.56 -6.24
CA ALA A 119 38.78 33.63 -5.21
C ALA A 119 37.35 33.98 -4.78
N PRO A 120 36.41 33.02 -4.69
CA PRO A 120 35.10 33.26 -4.09
C PRO A 120 35.30 33.28 -2.57
N ASN A 121 35.93 34.34 -2.05
CA ASN A 121 35.99 34.69 -0.63
C ASN A 121 36.69 36.05 -0.48
N MET A 122 35.99 37.14 -0.79
CA MET A 122 36.20 38.41 -0.10
C MET A 122 34.90 39.20 -0.03
N ILE A 123 34.28 39.17 1.14
CA ILE A 123 33.41 40.24 1.62
C ILE A 123 34.24 41.53 1.55
N THR A 124 33.85 42.45 0.67
CA THR A 124 34.11 43.88 0.88
C THR A 124 32.88 44.68 0.50
N PHE A 125 32.28 45.29 1.52
CA PHE A 125 31.33 46.38 1.38
C PHE A 125 31.96 47.55 0.61
N GLY A 126 31.15 48.23 -0.22
CA GLY A 126 31.29 49.67 -0.41
C GLY A 126 31.72 50.15 -1.80
N SER A 127 30.82 50.96 -2.36
CA SER A 127 31.03 52.01 -3.37
C SER A 127 31.33 51.61 -4.82
N ALA A 128 30.36 51.92 -5.68
CA ALA A 128 30.50 52.00 -7.12
C ALA A 128 31.68 52.89 -7.56
N PRO A 129 32.20 52.65 -8.78
CA PRO A 129 32.53 53.78 -9.63
C PRO A 129 31.94 53.70 -11.05
N LYS A 130 31.64 54.91 -11.52
CA LYS A 130 31.15 55.32 -12.83
C LYS A 130 32.11 54.97 -13.98
N SER A 131 31.51 54.52 -15.08
CA SER A 131 31.71 54.94 -16.48
C SER A 131 33.09 54.91 -17.17
N ASN A 132 33.03 54.35 -18.39
CA ASN A 132 33.72 54.73 -19.64
C ASN A 132 35.21 54.41 -19.83
N LYS A 133 35.50 53.48 -20.75
CA LYS A 133 36.00 53.81 -22.10
C LYS A 133 36.01 52.60 -23.04
N LYS A 134 35.48 52.81 -24.24
CA LYS A 134 35.69 52.00 -25.46
C LYS A 134 37.19 51.85 -25.75
N LEU A 135 37.61 50.63 -26.10
CA LEU A 135 38.64 50.42 -27.12
C LEU A 135 38.31 49.14 -27.90
N ASN A 136 37.99 49.32 -29.18
CA ASN A 136 37.77 48.24 -30.13
C ASN A 136 39.10 47.79 -30.76
N SER A 137 39.15 46.49 -31.02
CA SER A 137 39.79 45.82 -32.17
C SER A 137 41.32 45.65 -32.19
N LEU A 138 41.68 44.49 -32.76
CA LEU A 138 43.00 44.05 -33.25
C LEU A 138 43.91 43.40 -32.21
N ILE A 139 43.75 42.09 -31.99
CA ILE A 139 44.76 41.08 -32.37
C ILE A 139 44.04 39.79 -32.80
N SER A 140 43.92 39.57 -34.11
CA SER A 140 43.85 38.23 -34.67
C SER A 140 45.29 37.72 -34.79
N SER A 141 45.70 36.81 -33.93
CA SER A 141 46.88 35.98 -34.17
C SER A 141 46.63 34.60 -33.58
N THR A 142 46.40 33.67 -34.48
CA THR A 142 46.46 32.23 -34.30
C THR A 142 47.76 31.87 -33.56
N ILE A 143 47.64 31.57 -32.27
CA ILE A 143 48.62 30.78 -31.53
C ILE A 143 47.85 29.54 -31.06
N PRO A 144 48.20 28.33 -31.51
CA PRO A 144 47.59 27.11 -31.01
C PRO A 144 48.13 26.85 -29.60
N PHE A 145 47.40 27.27 -28.57
CA PHE A 145 47.59 26.76 -27.21
C PHE A 145 46.78 25.47 -27.08
N PRO A 146 47.40 24.28 -26.84
CA PRO A 146 46.66 23.03 -26.85
C PRO A 146 46.00 22.64 -25.51
N TYR A 147 45.92 23.51 -24.49
CA TYR A 147 45.55 23.09 -23.12
C TYR A 147 44.70 24.07 -22.28
N ALA A 148 43.85 24.88 -22.89
CA ALA A 148 42.92 25.73 -22.14
C ALA A 148 41.49 25.49 -22.64
N GLY A 149 40.86 24.42 -22.15
CA GLY A 149 39.43 24.09 -22.30
C GLY A 149 38.69 24.17 -20.96
N TYR A 150 37.36 24.04 -20.95
CA TYR A 150 36.65 23.60 -19.74
C TYR A 150 37.15 22.21 -19.32
N ARG A 151 37.16 21.92 -18.01
CA ARG A 151 37.73 20.69 -17.45
C ARG A 151 36.71 19.95 -16.59
N GLU A 152 36.40 18.73 -16.95
CA GLU A 152 35.39 17.91 -16.28
C GLU A 152 35.96 17.22 -15.03
N THR A 153 35.11 17.01 -14.01
CA THR A 153 35.49 16.31 -12.77
C THR A 153 35.00 14.86 -12.73
N ASN A 154 34.01 14.52 -13.55
CA ASN A 154 33.27 13.26 -13.54
C ASN A 154 33.89 12.22 -14.49
N TYR A 155 35.09 11.74 -14.15
CA TYR A 155 35.81 10.78 -14.99
C TYR A 155 36.58 9.73 -14.19
N LEU A 156 36.75 8.57 -14.81
CA LEU A 156 37.62 7.48 -14.38
C LEU A 156 38.92 7.52 -15.19
N SER A 157 40.07 7.39 -14.52
CA SER A 157 41.39 7.37 -15.19
C SER A 157 41.85 5.95 -15.45
N SER A 158 42.37 5.66 -16.65
CA SER A 158 43.03 4.39 -16.94
C SER A 158 44.29 4.18 -16.08
N GLU A 159 44.76 2.93 -16.01
CA GLU A 159 45.99 2.58 -15.28
C GLU A 159 47.21 3.41 -15.74
N ASP A 160 47.36 3.58 -17.05
CA ASP A 160 48.43 4.37 -17.67
C ASP A 160 48.22 5.90 -17.60
N ASN A 161 47.07 6.34 -17.04
CA ASN A 161 46.68 7.74 -16.83
C ASN A 161 46.67 8.59 -18.13
N LYS A 162 46.38 7.96 -19.28
CA LYS A 162 46.26 8.63 -20.59
C LYS A 162 44.85 8.62 -21.16
N SER A 163 43.98 7.72 -20.68
CA SER A 163 42.60 7.60 -21.13
C SER A 163 41.66 7.96 -19.98
N PHE A 164 40.59 8.69 -20.30
CA PHE A 164 39.63 9.19 -19.33
C PHE A 164 38.22 8.88 -19.80
N TYR A 165 37.42 8.26 -18.93
CA TYR A 165 36.08 7.79 -19.25
C TYR A 165 35.06 8.53 -18.41
N ALA A 166 34.07 9.17 -19.05
CA ALA A 166 33.05 9.93 -18.34
C ALA A 166 32.17 9.02 -17.45
N SER A 167 31.95 9.43 -16.21
CA SER A 167 31.17 8.70 -15.22
C SER A 167 30.55 9.64 -14.20
N ASN A 168 29.23 9.58 -14.07
CA ASN A 168 28.48 10.22 -12.99
C ASN A 168 28.32 9.25 -11.82
N ILE A 169 28.02 7.99 -12.12
CA ILE A 169 27.74 6.94 -11.14
C ILE A 169 28.63 5.72 -11.38
N VAL A 170 29.19 5.20 -10.28
CA VAL A 170 29.83 3.89 -10.25
C VAL A 170 29.19 3.03 -9.15
N ILE A 171 28.61 1.90 -9.51
CA ILE A 171 27.95 0.96 -8.59
C ILE A 171 28.92 -0.17 -8.25
N PHE A 172 29.33 -0.25 -6.99
CA PHE A 172 30.17 -1.29 -6.42
C PHE A 172 29.36 -2.31 -5.61
N GLY A 173 29.96 -3.46 -5.34
CA GLY A 173 29.55 -4.31 -4.24
C GLY A 173 29.82 -3.66 -2.87
N PRO A 174 29.40 -4.32 -1.77
CA PRO A 174 29.50 -3.74 -0.43
C PRO A 174 30.95 -3.43 0.01
N GLY A 175 31.07 -2.52 0.97
CA GLY A 175 32.29 -2.25 1.74
C GLY A 175 32.59 -3.36 2.75
N ALA A 176 33.03 -3.04 3.97
CA ALA A 176 33.35 -4.01 5.01
C ALA A 176 32.12 -4.81 5.47
N ASN A 177 31.02 -4.10 5.78
CA ASN A 177 29.73 -4.69 6.14
C ASN A 177 28.93 -5.03 4.88
N ILE A 178 28.62 -6.32 4.66
CA ILE A 178 28.04 -6.77 3.40
C ILE A 178 26.53 -6.53 3.27
N VAL A 179 25.85 -6.09 4.33
CA VAL A 179 24.41 -5.79 4.32
C VAL A 179 24.10 -4.29 4.40
N GLU A 180 25.13 -3.44 4.40
CA GLU A 180 24.99 -1.98 4.41
C GLU A 180 25.13 -1.41 3.00
N ASN A 181 24.05 -0.83 2.48
CA ASN A 181 24.09 -0.03 1.27
C ASN A 181 24.57 1.40 1.60
N ASN A 182 25.31 2.03 0.69
CA ASN A 182 25.79 3.39 0.91
C ASN A 182 25.91 4.19 -0.39
N THR A 183 25.96 5.52 -0.27
CA THR A 183 26.14 6.46 -1.38
C THR A 183 27.15 7.51 -0.94
N VAL A 184 28.32 7.55 -1.59
CA VAL A 184 29.42 8.44 -1.21
C VAL A 184 29.81 9.38 -2.35
N PHE A 185 30.17 10.61 -1.98
CA PHE A 185 30.65 11.62 -2.90
C PHE A 185 32.13 11.40 -3.27
N TYR A 186 32.52 11.80 -4.47
CA TYR A 186 33.93 11.73 -4.89
C TYR A 186 34.75 12.87 -4.30
N LYS A 187 34.20 14.09 -4.29
CA LYS A 187 34.77 15.28 -3.63
C LYS A 187 33.70 16.04 -2.84
N LYS A 188 33.91 16.23 -1.53
CA LYS A 188 32.93 16.86 -0.63
C LYS A 188 32.61 18.30 -1.01
N GLU A 189 33.66 19.08 -1.27
CA GLU A 189 33.54 20.50 -1.63
C GLU A 189 32.61 20.70 -2.84
N ASP A 190 32.82 19.90 -3.88
CA ASP A 190 32.02 19.98 -5.11
C ASP A 190 30.59 19.46 -4.91
N ALA A 191 30.35 18.59 -3.92
CA ALA A 191 29.02 18.13 -3.55
C ALA A 191 28.20 19.20 -2.81
N GLU A 192 28.82 20.23 -2.23
CA GLU A 192 28.17 21.22 -1.36
C GLU A 192 28.10 22.64 -1.97
N ASN A 193 28.82 22.91 -3.07
CA ASN A 193 29.01 24.26 -3.64
C ASN A 193 28.22 24.56 -4.93
N GLY A 194 27.33 23.67 -5.37
CA GLY A 194 26.54 23.79 -6.61
C GLY A 194 27.21 23.29 -7.89
N MET A 195 28.49 22.88 -7.85
CA MET A 195 29.17 22.29 -9.02
C MET A 195 28.64 20.87 -9.28
N GLY A 196 28.64 20.07 -8.23
CA GLY A 196 28.37 18.64 -8.25
C GLY A 196 29.61 17.77 -8.39
N THR A 197 29.50 16.50 -8.01
CA THR A 197 30.62 15.55 -8.02
C THR A 197 30.16 14.14 -8.42
N MET A 198 31.09 13.31 -8.92
CA MET A 198 30.83 11.90 -9.20
C MET A 198 30.39 11.18 -7.91
N THR A 199 29.57 10.14 -8.05
CA THR A 199 29.06 9.38 -6.91
C THR A 199 29.41 7.89 -7.02
N GLU A 200 29.84 7.31 -5.92
CA GLU A 200 30.09 5.87 -5.78
C GLU A 200 28.98 5.27 -4.90
N ILE A 201 28.34 4.21 -5.37
CA ILE A 201 27.27 3.49 -4.67
C ILE A 201 27.80 2.14 -4.23
N TRP A 202 27.50 1.72 -3.00
CA TRP A 202 27.76 0.36 -2.52
C TRP A 202 26.42 -0.35 -2.37
N PHE A 203 26.29 -1.52 -3.00
CA PHE A 203 24.99 -2.18 -3.07
C PHE A 203 25.09 -3.69 -2.81
N GLN A 204 24.09 -4.23 -2.10
CA GLN A 204 23.91 -5.67 -1.86
C GLN A 204 22.65 -6.19 -2.58
N PRO A 205 22.77 -6.81 -3.77
CA PRO A 205 21.62 -7.31 -4.50
C PRO A 205 21.17 -8.72 -4.05
N PHE A 206 22.00 -9.47 -3.32
CA PHE A 206 21.73 -10.89 -3.05
C PHE A 206 21.05 -11.19 -1.73
N LEU A 207 20.93 -10.19 -0.84
CA LEU A 207 20.32 -10.36 0.47
C LEU A 207 19.19 -9.34 0.62
N THR A 208 18.02 -9.83 1.01
CA THR A 208 16.89 -9.01 1.45
C THR A 208 16.43 -9.45 2.84
N TYR A 209 15.52 -8.73 3.46
CA TYR A 209 14.89 -9.14 4.72
C TYR A 209 13.37 -8.99 4.62
N LYS A 210 12.65 -9.67 5.52
CA LYS A 210 11.20 -9.58 5.63
C LYS A 210 10.81 -8.50 6.63
N TYR A 211 9.91 -7.59 6.25
CA TYR A 211 9.26 -6.62 7.14
C TYR A 211 7.76 -6.87 7.12
N ASP A 212 7.16 -7.09 8.30
CA ASP A 212 5.81 -7.64 8.42
C ASP A 212 5.66 -8.91 7.55
N GLN A 213 4.87 -8.84 6.48
CA GLN A 213 4.56 -9.96 5.60
C GLN A 213 5.29 -9.95 4.26
N PHE A 214 6.04 -8.91 3.92
CA PHE A 214 6.65 -8.75 2.60
C PHE A 214 8.18 -8.69 2.66
N TYR A 215 8.85 -9.16 1.61
CA TYR A 215 10.30 -8.99 1.42
C TYR A 215 10.62 -7.63 0.84
N ILE A 216 11.69 -6.98 1.30
CA ILE A 216 12.13 -5.71 0.72
C ILE A 216 12.59 -5.93 -0.73
N ASP A 217 12.04 -5.15 -1.66
CA ASP A 217 12.45 -5.19 -3.07
C ASP A 217 13.81 -4.48 -3.24
N PRO A 218 14.88 -5.17 -3.68
CA PRO A 218 16.18 -4.53 -3.88
C PRO A 218 16.18 -3.39 -4.91
N ALA A 219 15.22 -3.33 -5.85
CA ALA A 219 15.14 -2.21 -6.79
C ALA A 219 14.84 -0.89 -6.08
N ILE A 220 14.00 -0.88 -5.04
CA ILE A 220 13.68 0.37 -4.31
C ILE A 220 14.84 0.83 -3.43
N GLU A 221 15.58 -0.11 -2.85
CA GLU A 221 16.82 0.19 -2.11
C GLU A 221 17.91 0.75 -3.04
N LEU A 222 17.99 0.28 -4.29
CA LEU A 222 18.90 0.88 -5.27
C LEU A 222 18.41 2.27 -5.70
N MET A 223 17.10 2.45 -5.92
CA MET A 223 16.52 3.77 -6.21
C MET A 223 16.80 4.77 -5.08
N LYS A 224 16.77 4.35 -3.81
CA LYS A 224 17.17 5.19 -2.67
C LYS A 224 18.58 5.76 -2.84
N CYS A 225 19.53 4.91 -3.21
CA CYS A 225 20.93 5.32 -3.46
C CYS A 225 21.04 6.25 -4.68
N LEU A 226 20.31 5.94 -5.75
CA LEU A 226 20.28 6.74 -6.98
C LEU A 226 19.68 8.14 -6.75
N ILE A 227 18.60 8.27 -5.98
CA ILE A 227 18.02 9.58 -5.64
C ILE A 227 19.01 10.38 -4.78
N LYS A 228 19.62 9.75 -3.77
CA LYS A 228 20.65 10.42 -2.94
C LYS A 228 21.83 10.94 -3.78
N SER A 229 22.21 10.21 -4.84
CA SER A 229 23.26 10.66 -5.76
C SER A 229 22.93 11.97 -6.50
N LEU A 230 21.66 12.29 -6.73
CA LEU A 230 21.27 13.55 -7.37
C LEU A 230 21.70 14.75 -6.53
N TYR A 231 21.64 14.65 -5.20
CA TYR A 231 22.13 15.71 -4.32
C TYR A 231 23.62 15.99 -4.55
N PHE A 232 24.41 14.93 -4.76
CA PHE A 232 25.84 15.04 -5.00
C PHE A 232 26.15 15.52 -6.43
N LEU A 233 25.41 15.05 -7.45
CA LEU A 233 25.59 15.45 -8.84
C LEU A 233 25.18 16.91 -9.11
N TYR A 234 24.25 17.45 -8.32
CA TYR A 234 23.82 18.84 -8.38
C TYR A 234 24.60 19.78 -7.45
N GLY A 235 25.47 19.25 -6.59
CA GLY A 235 26.24 20.06 -5.66
C GLY A 235 25.40 20.68 -4.55
N ILE A 236 24.28 20.03 -4.19
CA ILE A 236 23.31 20.49 -3.18
C ILE A 236 23.32 19.60 -1.94
N LYS A 237 24.40 18.87 -1.67
CA LYS A 237 24.55 18.17 -0.39
C LYS A 237 24.47 19.23 0.73
N PRO A 238 23.59 19.06 1.73
CA PRO A 238 23.55 19.95 2.89
C PRO A 238 24.76 19.72 3.81
N SER A 239 24.92 20.64 4.76
CA SER A 239 25.86 20.44 5.87
C SER A 239 25.53 19.16 6.64
N ASP A 240 26.55 18.45 7.12
CA ASP A 240 26.37 17.25 7.96
C ASP A 240 25.70 17.56 9.32
N ASP A 241 25.59 18.84 9.67
CA ASP A 241 24.93 19.34 10.89
C ASP A 241 23.45 19.71 10.65
N LEU A 242 22.97 19.70 9.41
CA LEU A 242 21.55 19.96 9.10
C LEU A 242 20.73 18.69 9.35
N VAL A 243 20.40 18.49 10.61
CA VAL A 243 19.69 17.31 11.11
C VAL A 243 18.36 17.67 11.77
N VAL A 244 17.43 16.73 11.77
CA VAL A 244 16.14 16.84 12.46
C VAL A 244 16.01 15.75 13.53
N PRO A 245 15.23 15.98 14.60
CA PRO A 245 14.88 14.93 15.54
C PRO A 245 14.02 13.87 14.84
N TYR A 246 14.38 12.59 14.98
CA TYR A 246 13.68 11.49 14.30
C TYR A 246 12.96 10.58 15.28
N ARG A 247 13.59 10.26 16.42
CA ARG A 247 13.04 9.36 17.43
C ARG A 247 13.52 9.75 18.83
N LEU A 248 12.62 9.83 19.80
CA LEU A 248 13.00 9.84 21.21
C LEU A 248 13.52 8.44 21.60
N ARG A 249 14.72 8.37 22.18
CA ARG A 249 15.25 7.15 22.78
C ARG A 249 14.54 6.91 24.11
N ASN A 250 13.40 6.23 24.02
CA ASN A 250 12.51 5.95 25.14
C ASN A 250 13.02 4.82 26.04
N GLU A 251 13.93 3.99 25.52
CA GLU A 251 14.61 2.90 26.19
C GLU A 251 15.60 3.38 27.26
N LEU A 252 16.23 4.55 27.04
CA LEU A 252 17.24 5.11 27.94
C LEU A 252 16.60 5.86 29.10
N GLU A 253 17.21 5.85 30.30
CA GLU A 253 16.74 6.62 31.45
C GLU A 253 16.81 8.14 31.22
N ASN A 254 17.82 8.62 30.48
CA ASN A 254 17.98 10.03 30.11
C ASN A 254 17.08 10.43 28.93
N ILE A 255 16.85 11.75 28.77
CA ILE A 255 16.22 12.29 27.56
C ILE A 255 17.31 12.40 26.49
N GLU A 256 17.17 11.62 25.42
CA GLU A 256 18.11 11.56 24.31
C GLU A 256 17.32 11.34 23.01
N TYR A 257 17.72 12.03 21.95
CA TYR A 257 17.07 11.93 20.65
C TYR A 257 18.02 11.34 19.62
N SER A 258 17.51 10.43 18.80
CA SER A 258 18.14 10.07 17.53
C SER A 258 17.85 11.14 16.49
N GLN A 259 18.89 11.55 15.77
CA GLN A 259 18.82 12.57 14.74
C GLN A 259 19.03 11.97 13.35
N LEU A 260 18.35 12.52 12.34
CA LEU A 260 18.48 12.12 10.94
C LEU A 260 18.88 13.32 10.07
N ASP A 261 19.79 13.08 9.14
CA ASP A 261 20.17 14.07 8.12
C ASP A 261 18.98 14.39 7.21
N ILE A 262 18.85 15.66 6.83
CA ILE A 262 17.70 16.12 6.02
C ILE A 262 17.62 15.42 4.66
N VAL A 263 18.75 15.02 4.04
CA VAL A 263 18.74 14.27 2.77
C VAL A 263 18.13 12.90 2.99
N ASP A 264 18.54 12.20 4.05
CA ASP A 264 18.04 10.86 4.31
C ASP A 264 16.56 10.88 4.67
N LEU A 265 16.08 11.89 5.39
CA LEU A 265 14.64 12.09 5.63
C LEU A 265 13.87 12.30 4.32
N LEU A 266 14.31 13.24 3.49
CA LEU A 266 13.61 13.58 2.25
C LEU A 266 13.62 12.42 1.26
N VAL A 267 14.76 11.74 1.09
CA VAL A 267 14.89 10.62 0.15
C VAL A 267 14.12 9.39 0.60
N SER A 268 14.19 9.04 1.90
CA SER A 268 13.66 7.76 2.40
C SER A 268 12.13 7.66 2.35
N GLY A 269 11.40 8.77 2.18
CA GLY A 269 9.94 8.74 2.13
C GLY A 269 9.31 8.21 3.41
N GLY A 270 8.17 7.53 3.30
CA GLY A 270 7.35 7.09 4.43
C GLY A 270 6.43 8.19 4.97
N ILE A 271 6.03 8.05 6.23
CA ILE A 271 5.15 8.98 6.94
C ILE A 271 5.97 10.08 7.62
N ASP A 272 7.14 9.75 8.15
CA ASP A 272 8.05 10.66 8.87
C ASP A 272 8.27 12.02 8.18
N PRO A 273 8.58 12.13 6.87
CA PRO A 273 8.78 13.43 6.23
C PRO A 273 7.55 14.33 6.22
N LYS A 274 6.32 13.80 6.37
CA LYS A 274 5.07 14.60 6.38
C LYS A 274 4.96 15.53 7.60
N PHE A 275 5.76 15.31 8.64
CA PHE A 275 5.79 16.16 9.83
C PHE A 275 6.76 17.33 9.69
N ILE A 276 7.79 17.21 8.85
CA ILE A 276 8.74 18.29 8.54
C ILE A 276 8.29 19.06 7.29
N ASN A 277 8.00 18.33 6.21
CA ASN A 277 7.47 18.87 4.96
C ASN A 277 5.98 19.19 5.11
N THR A 278 5.68 20.44 5.48
CA THR A 278 4.34 20.93 5.81
C THR A 278 4.06 22.27 5.12
N ASP A 279 2.79 22.57 4.87
CA ASP A 279 2.36 23.89 4.38
C ASP A 279 1.40 24.57 5.38
N PRO A 280 1.77 25.72 5.96
CA PRO A 280 3.07 26.38 5.86
C PRO A 280 4.20 25.61 6.58
N TYR A 281 5.42 25.71 6.07
CA TYR A 281 6.60 25.10 6.69
C TYR A 281 6.83 25.70 8.11
N TRP A 282 6.97 24.83 9.10
CA TRP A 282 7.38 25.23 10.46
C TRP A 282 8.90 25.11 10.65
N PHE A 283 9.54 24.16 9.95
CA PHE A 283 10.99 23.99 9.90
C PHE A 283 11.59 24.70 8.66
N ILE A 284 12.69 25.44 8.83
CA ILE A 284 13.48 26.01 7.73
C ILE A 284 14.95 26.12 8.11
N ASP A 285 15.81 26.08 7.11
CA ASP A 285 17.24 26.40 7.22
C ASP A 285 17.70 27.26 6.03
N ASN A 286 18.81 27.98 6.22
CA ASN A 286 19.44 28.78 5.16
C ASN A 286 19.85 27.93 3.94
N TYR A 287 20.10 26.64 4.14
CA TYR A 287 20.40 25.66 3.09
C TYR A 287 19.44 25.77 1.91
N PHE A 288 18.13 25.72 2.13
CA PHE A 288 17.17 25.69 1.03
C PHE A 288 17.24 26.96 0.17
N SER A 289 17.34 28.13 0.81
CA SER A 289 17.49 29.42 0.11
C SER A 289 18.81 29.53 -0.64
N ASN A 290 19.91 29.16 0.02
CA ASN A 290 21.25 29.24 -0.55
C ASN A 290 21.43 28.26 -1.72
N ALA A 291 20.92 27.03 -1.61
CA ALA A 291 20.99 26.02 -2.68
C ALA A 291 20.28 26.50 -3.95
N LYS A 292 19.08 27.09 -3.84
CA LYS A 292 18.40 27.70 -5.01
C LYS A 292 19.22 28.84 -5.61
N LYS A 293 19.78 29.72 -4.77
CA LYS A 293 20.60 30.84 -5.25
C LYS A 293 21.83 30.33 -6.02
N MET A 294 22.59 29.40 -5.45
CA MET A 294 23.78 28.84 -6.09
C MET A 294 23.42 28.09 -7.38
N PHE A 295 22.28 27.41 -7.42
CA PHE A 295 21.80 26.75 -8.63
C PHE A 295 21.50 27.76 -9.76
N GLU A 296 20.83 28.87 -9.46
CA GLU A 296 20.60 29.93 -10.45
C GLU A 296 21.91 30.60 -10.89
N ASP A 297 22.89 30.76 -10.01
CA ASP A 297 24.22 31.29 -10.37
C ASP A 297 24.90 30.38 -11.41
N HIS A 298 24.88 29.05 -11.22
CA HIS A 298 25.44 28.10 -12.20
C HIS A 298 24.61 28.00 -13.48
N ARG A 299 23.28 28.10 -13.39
CA ARG A 299 22.41 28.18 -14.57
C ARG A 299 22.76 29.40 -15.42
N ASN A 300 22.96 30.57 -14.81
CA ASN A 300 23.35 31.80 -15.50
C ASN A 300 24.71 31.64 -16.21
N ILE A 301 25.70 31.01 -15.58
CA ILE A 301 27.00 30.72 -16.24
C ILE A 301 26.79 29.82 -17.45
N TYR A 302 25.97 28.77 -17.34
CA TYR A 302 25.65 27.90 -18.47
C TYR A 302 24.99 28.66 -19.62
N GLU A 303 23.94 29.44 -19.35
CA GLU A 303 23.17 30.17 -20.37
C GLU A 303 24.02 31.23 -21.07
N THR A 304 24.89 31.92 -20.33
CA THR A 304 25.68 33.05 -20.86
C THR A 304 27.01 32.63 -21.50
N GLU A 305 27.67 31.60 -20.99
CA GLU A 305 29.05 31.23 -21.40
C GLU A 305 29.15 29.90 -22.16
N ILE A 306 28.23 28.94 -21.93
CA ILE A 306 28.38 27.54 -22.39
C ILE A 306 27.41 27.17 -23.52
N GLU A 307 26.12 27.49 -23.42
CA GLU A 307 25.07 26.94 -24.30
C GLU A 307 25.32 27.15 -25.80
N GLY A 308 25.78 28.35 -26.19
CA GLY A 308 26.07 28.71 -27.59
C GLY A 308 27.56 28.62 -27.97
N ASN A 309 28.43 28.15 -27.07
CA ASN A 309 29.87 28.22 -27.27
C ASN A 309 30.36 27.08 -28.18
N ASN A 310 30.97 27.44 -29.31
CA ASN A 310 31.51 26.48 -30.28
C ASN A 310 32.78 25.78 -29.79
N ALA A 311 33.44 26.29 -28.74
CA ALA A 311 34.58 25.65 -28.11
C ALA A 311 34.18 24.48 -27.18
N ILE A 312 32.89 24.28 -26.93
CA ILE A 312 32.35 23.21 -26.08
C ILE A 312 31.47 22.28 -26.92
N GLY A 313 31.71 20.98 -26.80
CA GLY A 313 30.98 19.93 -27.51
C GLY A 313 29.49 19.82 -27.13
N ASN A 314 28.68 19.30 -28.05
CA ASN A 314 27.25 19.06 -27.82
C ASN A 314 26.99 17.97 -26.78
N ASP A 315 27.89 17.01 -26.64
CA ASP A 315 27.88 15.97 -25.60
C ASP A 315 27.87 16.54 -24.17
N ILE A 316 28.51 17.69 -23.93
CA ILE A 316 28.54 18.34 -22.61
C ILE A 316 27.41 19.37 -22.48
N LYS A 317 27.35 20.35 -23.39
CA LYS A 317 26.41 21.48 -23.20
C LYS A 317 24.94 21.08 -23.35
N LEU A 318 24.60 20.10 -24.19
CA LEU A 318 23.22 19.59 -24.24
C LEU A 318 22.85 18.84 -22.97
N ARG A 319 23.82 18.14 -22.32
CA ARG A 319 23.55 17.50 -21.03
C ARG A 319 23.32 18.51 -19.91
N LEU A 320 24.13 19.57 -19.87
CA LEU A 320 23.91 20.70 -18.96
C LEU A 320 22.55 21.37 -19.22
N LYS A 321 22.15 21.53 -20.48
CA LYS A 321 20.81 22.03 -20.82
C LYS A 321 19.71 21.23 -20.15
N GLN A 322 19.80 19.90 -20.19
CA GLN A 322 18.82 19.03 -19.55
C GLN A 322 18.94 19.07 -18.02
N LYS A 323 20.16 19.11 -17.45
CA LYS A 323 20.40 19.26 -16.01
C LYS A 323 19.66 20.48 -15.44
N PHE A 324 19.71 21.61 -16.17
CA PHE A 324 19.06 22.87 -15.76
C PHE A 324 17.58 22.99 -16.12
N ARG A 325 16.97 22.02 -16.82
CA ARG A 325 15.50 21.96 -16.97
C ARG A 325 14.78 21.61 -15.67
N ILE A 326 15.49 20.96 -14.75
CA ILE A 326 15.00 20.58 -13.42
C ILE A 326 15.06 21.78 -12.49
N ASN A 327 14.10 21.86 -11.57
CA ASN A 327 14.15 22.76 -10.41
C ASN A 327 14.76 22.02 -9.21
N ILE A 328 15.51 22.72 -8.36
CA ILE A 328 16.03 22.13 -7.12
C ILE A 328 14.91 21.58 -6.23
N ASN A 329 13.74 22.22 -6.22
CA ASN A 329 12.56 21.70 -5.51
C ASN A 329 12.18 20.29 -5.98
N ASP A 330 12.27 20.01 -7.28
CA ASP A 330 11.91 18.71 -7.84
C ASP A 330 12.76 17.59 -7.20
N ILE A 331 14.04 17.86 -6.93
CA ILE A 331 14.95 16.89 -6.29
C ILE A 331 14.62 16.69 -4.81
N TRP A 332 14.22 17.74 -4.09
CA TRP A 332 13.85 17.62 -2.67
C TRP A 332 12.53 16.90 -2.45
N GLU A 333 11.59 17.02 -3.38
CA GLU A 333 10.32 16.29 -3.33
C GLU A 333 10.45 14.85 -3.82
N LEU A 334 11.49 14.54 -4.59
CA LEU A 334 11.70 13.20 -5.12
C LEU A 334 12.13 12.24 -4.01
N ASN A 335 11.25 11.30 -3.68
CA ASN A 335 11.44 10.35 -2.60
C ASN A 335 10.88 8.97 -2.93
N LEU A 336 11.13 7.99 -2.05
CA LEU A 336 10.69 6.63 -2.28
C LEU A 336 9.17 6.44 -2.34
N ASN A 337 8.33 7.27 -1.70
CA ASN A 337 6.87 7.12 -1.78
C ASN A 337 6.36 7.21 -3.22
N TYR A 338 6.94 8.12 -4.03
CA TYR A 338 6.62 8.24 -5.45
C TYR A 338 6.92 6.93 -6.19
N PHE A 339 8.10 6.34 -5.97
CA PHE A 339 8.49 5.08 -6.60
C PHE A 339 7.74 3.86 -6.03
N SER A 340 7.33 3.87 -4.76
CA SER A 340 6.43 2.88 -4.16
C SER A 340 5.18 2.71 -5.01
N LYS A 341 4.58 3.83 -5.39
CA LYS A 341 3.35 3.91 -6.16
C LYS A 341 3.58 3.54 -7.62
N GLU A 342 4.57 4.13 -8.27
CA GLU A 342 4.81 3.92 -9.70
C GLU A 342 5.26 2.47 -10.01
N PHE A 343 5.88 1.78 -9.06
CA PHE A 343 6.34 0.40 -9.21
C PHE A 343 5.47 -0.64 -8.47
N ASN A 344 4.45 -0.21 -7.74
CA ASN A 344 3.68 -1.06 -6.82
C ASN A 344 4.59 -1.84 -5.85
N ILE A 345 5.57 -1.16 -5.26
CA ILE A 345 6.53 -1.75 -4.31
C ILE A 345 6.15 -1.37 -2.88
N MET A 346 6.03 -2.38 -2.02
CA MET A 346 5.90 -2.24 -0.58
C MET A 346 7.25 -1.88 0.05
N MET A 347 7.26 -0.85 0.89
CA MET A 347 8.41 -0.50 1.75
C MET A 347 7.97 -0.13 3.17
N PRO A 348 8.84 -0.25 4.19
CA PRO A 348 8.55 0.23 5.53
C PRO A 348 8.26 1.73 5.52
N ASP A 349 7.11 2.13 6.05
CA ASP A 349 6.59 3.49 5.96
C ASP A 349 6.75 4.31 7.25
N ARG A 350 7.24 3.69 8.33
CA ARG A 350 7.37 4.29 9.66
C ARG A 350 8.75 4.07 10.22
N PHE A 351 9.41 5.15 10.60
CA PHE A 351 10.75 5.13 11.18
C PHE A 351 11.73 4.25 10.37
N ASN A 352 11.65 4.30 9.05
CA ASN A 352 12.33 3.37 8.15
C ASN A 352 13.86 3.46 8.22
N ASN A 353 14.43 4.57 8.69
CA ASN A 353 15.85 4.72 8.99
C ASN A 353 16.25 4.23 10.40
N ALA A 354 15.29 3.93 11.29
CA ALA A 354 15.53 3.48 12.67
C ALA A 354 15.09 2.03 12.92
N LEU A 355 14.73 1.28 11.88
CA LEU A 355 14.20 -0.10 11.98
C LEU A 355 15.11 -1.08 12.72
N LYS A 356 16.42 -0.81 12.80
CA LYS A 356 17.35 -1.65 13.54
C LYS A 356 16.99 -1.71 15.03
N HIS A 357 16.44 -0.64 15.61
CA HIS A 357 15.95 -0.68 17.00
C HIS A 357 14.73 -1.61 17.13
N PHE A 358 13.72 -1.37 16.29
CA PHE A 358 12.42 -2.04 16.36
C PHE A 358 12.44 -3.50 15.89
N TYR A 359 13.36 -3.85 14.99
CA TYR A 359 13.32 -5.10 14.24
C TYR A 359 14.69 -5.77 14.16
N ARG A 360 14.71 -7.08 14.44
CA ARG A 360 15.89 -7.93 14.23
C ARG A 360 15.78 -8.57 12.85
N LYS A 361 16.49 -8.00 11.89
CA LYS A 361 16.46 -8.44 10.49
C LYS A 361 16.97 -9.88 10.36
N GLN A 362 16.17 -10.72 9.72
CA GLN A 362 16.61 -12.01 9.18
C GLN A 362 16.76 -11.86 7.67
N TYR A 363 17.91 -12.26 7.14
CA TYR A 363 18.25 -12.12 5.74
C TYR A 363 17.91 -13.38 4.94
N TYR A 364 17.39 -13.16 3.74
CA TYR A 364 17.00 -14.15 2.75
C TYR A 364 17.81 -13.95 1.47
N LYS A 365 18.15 -15.06 0.83
CA LYS A 365 18.91 -15.08 -0.43
C LYS A 365 18.00 -14.73 -1.61
N ILE A 366 18.51 -13.95 -2.55
CA ILE A 366 17.90 -13.70 -3.85
C ILE A 366 18.82 -14.25 -4.95
N ASP A 367 18.29 -15.15 -5.75
CA ASP A 367 18.93 -15.64 -6.97
C ASP A 367 18.20 -15.09 -8.21
N TYR A 368 18.97 -14.51 -9.13
CA TYR A 368 18.47 -13.88 -10.36
C TYR A 368 18.76 -14.82 -11.56
N PRO A 369 17.80 -15.10 -12.45
CA PRO A 369 16.44 -14.56 -12.50
C PRO A 369 15.37 -15.40 -11.79
N GLU A 370 15.74 -16.50 -11.12
CA GLU A 370 14.80 -17.51 -10.60
C GLU A 370 13.83 -16.95 -9.54
N ASN A 371 14.33 -16.15 -8.60
CA ASN A 371 13.49 -15.52 -7.58
C ASN A 371 13.08 -14.09 -7.96
N TYR A 372 13.84 -13.43 -8.82
CA TYR A 372 13.68 -12.01 -9.13
C TYR A 372 14.06 -11.70 -10.58
N SER A 373 13.18 -11.01 -11.30
CA SER A 373 13.34 -10.67 -12.73
C SER A 373 13.09 -9.18 -13.01
N ILE A 374 12.98 -8.81 -14.28
CA ILE A 374 12.60 -7.46 -14.69
C ILE A 374 11.22 -7.02 -14.16
N ASN A 375 10.35 -7.98 -13.79
CA ASN A 375 9.04 -7.74 -13.20
C ASN A 375 9.06 -7.70 -11.67
N GLY A 376 10.23 -7.84 -11.04
CA GLY A 376 10.39 -7.91 -9.58
C GLY A 376 10.49 -9.34 -9.09
N PHE A 377 10.14 -9.58 -7.82
CA PHE A 377 10.06 -10.93 -7.29
C PHE A 377 9.07 -11.78 -8.09
N VAL A 378 9.46 -13.01 -8.40
CA VAL A 378 8.54 -14.02 -8.91
C VAL A 378 7.50 -14.29 -7.81
N ASN A 379 6.21 -14.15 -8.15
CA ASN A 379 5.06 -14.20 -7.22
C ASN A 379 4.94 -13.00 -6.25
N GLY A 380 5.57 -11.86 -6.57
CA GLY A 380 5.44 -10.62 -5.79
C GLY A 380 6.14 -10.67 -4.41
N GLN A 381 6.07 -9.58 -3.65
CA GLN A 381 6.85 -9.43 -2.41
C GLN A 381 6.34 -10.28 -1.23
N ILE A 382 5.09 -10.76 -1.26
CA ILE A 382 4.51 -11.54 -0.15
C ILE A 382 4.75 -13.05 -0.34
N ASN A 383 4.47 -13.56 -1.54
CA ASN A 383 4.44 -15.00 -1.82
C ASN A 383 5.75 -15.56 -2.39
N ALA A 384 6.76 -14.71 -2.61
CA ALA A 384 8.09 -15.14 -3.05
C ALA A 384 8.68 -16.21 -2.11
N GLN A 385 9.14 -17.31 -2.69
CA GLN A 385 9.79 -18.38 -1.95
C GLN A 385 11.30 -18.13 -1.92
N LEU A 386 11.77 -17.50 -0.83
CA LEU A 386 13.19 -17.20 -0.63
C LEU A 386 13.78 -18.09 0.45
N SER A 387 15.01 -18.55 0.23
CA SER A 387 15.75 -19.32 1.23
C SER A 387 16.36 -18.38 2.27
N LEU A 388 16.33 -18.77 3.55
CA LEU A 388 17.10 -18.08 4.59
C LEU A 388 18.59 -18.16 4.25
N SER A 389 19.30 -17.07 4.47
CA SER A 389 20.77 -17.05 4.31
C SER A 389 21.44 -17.75 5.49
N ASP A 390 22.43 -18.60 5.22
CA ASP A 390 23.28 -19.20 6.26
C ASP A 390 24.01 -18.13 7.08
N ARG A 391 24.17 -16.92 6.52
CA ARG A 391 24.84 -15.78 7.14
C ARG A 391 24.05 -15.14 8.28
N ASN A 392 22.81 -15.57 8.53
CA ASN A 392 22.04 -15.10 9.68
C ASN A 392 22.74 -15.39 11.02
N GLN A 393 23.55 -16.45 11.10
CA GLN A 393 24.35 -16.78 12.29
C GLN A 393 25.53 -15.82 12.50
N ASP A 394 25.97 -15.14 11.44
CA ASP A 394 27.14 -14.24 11.45
C ASP A 394 26.74 -12.78 11.71
N ILE A 395 25.45 -12.52 11.98
CA ILE A 395 24.97 -11.18 12.33
C ILE A 395 25.58 -10.76 13.67
N ILE A 396 26.26 -9.62 13.65
CA ILE A 396 26.83 -9.03 14.86
C ILE A 396 25.71 -8.53 15.77
N ASN A 397 25.74 -8.95 17.03
CA ASN A 397 24.76 -8.55 18.04
C ASN A 397 25.46 -7.70 19.11
N LYS A 398 25.35 -6.38 19.00
CA LYS A 398 25.87 -5.40 19.97
C LYS A 398 24.73 -4.52 20.47
N PRO A 399 24.10 -4.88 21.59
CA PRO A 399 22.99 -4.11 22.15
C PRO A 399 23.42 -2.71 22.59
N GLU A 400 22.51 -1.75 22.49
CA GLU A 400 22.66 -0.43 23.10
C GLU A 400 22.51 -0.54 24.62
N GLU A 401 21.59 -1.40 25.06
CA GLU A 401 21.32 -1.66 26.47
C GLU A 401 20.97 -3.12 26.74
N ILE A 402 21.40 -3.65 27.88
CA ILE A 402 21.06 -4.99 28.37
C ILE A 402 20.27 -4.88 29.66
N ILE A 403 19.06 -5.43 29.64
CA ILE A 403 18.16 -5.51 30.79
C ILE A 403 18.42 -6.82 31.53
N ASN A 404 19.00 -6.71 32.72
CA ASN A 404 19.27 -7.80 33.64
C ASN A 404 18.08 -7.96 34.60
N LEU A 405 17.25 -8.97 34.36
CA LEU A 405 16.11 -9.31 35.23
C LEU A 405 16.60 -10.14 36.42
N LEU A 406 16.40 -9.62 37.63
CA LEU A 406 16.77 -10.24 38.90
C LEU A 406 15.53 -10.72 39.65
N ASN A 407 15.68 -11.74 40.49
CA ASN A 407 14.67 -12.09 41.50
C ASN A 407 14.90 -11.33 42.82
N GLU A 408 14.01 -11.54 43.80
CA GLU A 408 14.12 -10.92 45.14
C GLU A 408 15.44 -11.20 45.87
N ASN A 409 16.14 -12.29 45.50
CA ASN A 409 17.44 -12.67 46.06
C ASN A 409 18.63 -12.05 45.30
N ASN A 410 18.38 -11.08 44.40
CA ASN A 410 19.37 -10.50 43.47
C ASN A 410 20.08 -11.54 42.58
N VAL A 411 19.43 -12.68 42.32
CA VAL A 411 19.94 -13.68 41.37
C VAL A 411 19.42 -13.34 39.98
N LEU A 412 20.34 -13.28 39.02
CA LEU A 412 20.02 -13.05 37.61
C LEU A 412 19.21 -14.20 37.03
N LEU A 413 18.00 -13.89 36.56
CA LEU A 413 17.11 -14.81 35.87
C LEU A 413 17.32 -14.76 34.34
N MET A 414 17.39 -13.56 33.77
CA MET A 414 17.45 -13.35 32.33
C MET A 414 18.25 -12.08 31.98
N ARG A 415 18.94 -12.11 30.84
CA ARG A 415 19.54 -10.93 30.19
C ARG A 415 18.89 -10.72 28.85
N SER A 416 18.33 -9.54 28.63
CA SER A 416 17.62 -9.20 27.41
C SER A 416 18.22 -8.00 26.72
N ASN A 417 18.36 -8.10 25.40
CA ASN A 417 19.04 -7.12 24.57
C ASN A 417 18.04 -6.11 24.00
N ILE A 418 18.30 -4.83 24.22
CA ILE A 418 17.71 -3.71 23.49
C ILE A 418 18.79 -3.16 22.56
N TYR A 419 18.44 -2.97 21.30
CA TYR A 419 19.40 -2.57 20.29
C TYR A 419 19.11 -1.15 19.82
N GLY A 420 20.17 -0.43 19.45
CA GLY A 420 20.04 0.93 18.94
C GLY A 420 19.68 0.98 17.47
N ASP A 421 19.15 2.13 17.05
CA ASP A 421 18.79 2.41 15.65
C ASP A 421 20.02 2.61 14.74
N GLY A 422 21.17 2.95 15.31
CA GLY A 422 22.41 3.19 14.58
C GLY A 422 22.62 4.65 14.17
N LEU A 423 21.65 5.53 14.42
CA LEU A 423 21.72 6.96 14.14
C LEU A 423 22.64 7.69 15.14
N LYS A 424 23.00 8.93 14.82
CA LYS A 424 23.66 9.83 15.78
C LYS A 424 22.65 10.27 16.84
N SER A 425 23.12 10.60 18.04
CA SER A 425 22.27 11.11 19.10
C SER A 425 22.72 12.47 19.64
N THR A 426 21.77 13.15 20.25
CA THR A 426 22.00 14.34 21.05
C THR A 426 21.26 14.26 22.39
N VAL A 427 21.86 14.86 23.41
CA VAL A 427 21.19 15.16 24.69
C VAL A 427 20.56 16.56 24.69
N ASP A 428 20.90 17.41 23.71
CA ASP A 428 20.33 18.74 23.55
C ASP A 428 18.95 18.64 22.90
N ASP A 429 17.93 19.18 23.58
CA ASP A 429 16.57 19.16 23.06
C ASP A 429 16.40 20.17 21.91
N PHE A 430 16.26 19.64 20.69
CA PHE A 430 16.02 20.43 19.48
C PHE A 430 14.77 21.31 19.61
N TYR A 431 13.68 20.77 20.13
CA TYR A 431 12.39 21.46 20.16
C TYR A 431 12.39 22.66 21.10
N SER A 432 13.11 22.55 22.22
CA SER A 432 13.30 23.66 23.17
C SER A 432 14.14 24.80 22.59
N ASN A 433 15.09 24.50 21.69
CA ASN A 433 16.03 25.49 21.15
C ASN A 433 15.60 26.06 19.80
N TYR A 434 14.72 25.36 19.06
CA TYR A 434 14.26 25.79 17.75
C TYR A 434 13.18 26.87 17.86
N LYS A 435 13.43 28.00 17.21
CA LYS A 435 12.48 29.12 17.13
C LYS A 435 11.68 29.06 15.84
N ILE A 436 10.35 29.01 15.95
CA ILE A 436 9.48 28.93 14.77
C ILE A 436 9.54 30.26 13.99
N PRO A 437 9.81 30.26 12.68
CA PRO A 437 9.97 31.48 11.89
C PRO A 437 8.63 32.18 11.63
N TYR A 438 8.49 33.40 12.16
CA TYR A 438 7.30 34.25 11.95
C TYR A 438 7.19 34.77 10.51
N ASN A 439 8.29 35.28 9.96
CA ASN A 439 8.31 35.80 8.59
C ASN A 439 8.42 34.68 7.56
N ARG A 440 7.51 34.68 6.59
CA ARG A 440 7.63 33.89 5.34
C ARG A 440 8.47 34.69 4.34
N ALA A 441 9.78 34.74 4.52
CA ALA A 441 10.68 35.40 3.57
C ALA A 441 10.90 34.57 2.30
N TYR A 442 10.65 33.26 2.38
CA TYR A 442 10.89 32.30 1.32
C TYR A 442 9.68 31.37 1.22
N GLU A 443 8.76 31.63 0.31
CA GLU A 443 7.73 30.63 -0.01
C GLU A 443 8.37 29.50 -0.82
N TYR A 444 8.80 28.47 -0.11
CA TYR A 444 8.93 27.14 -0.70
C TYR A 444 7.58 26.47 -0.47
N HIS A 445 6.76 26.45 -1.53
CA HIS A 445 5.62 25.55 -1.59
C HIS A 445 6.19 24.18 -1.91
N PHE A 446 6.12 23.28 -0.94
CA PHE A 446 6.29 21.88 -1.22
C PHE A 446 4.98 21.42 -1.87
N ASN A 447 5.05 20.98 -3.13
CA ASN A 447 3.87 20.40 -3.77
C ASN A 447 3.61 19.04 -3.14
N ASN A 448 2.36 18.57 -3.20
CA ASN A 448 1.98 17.27 -2.67
C ASN A 448 2.99 16.20 -3.11
N SER A 449 3.66 15.52 -2.17
CA SER A 449 4.77 14.58 -2.42
C SER A 449 4.39 13.31 -3.22
N ASN A 450 3.15 13.27 -3.72
CA ASN A 450 2.59 12.24 -4.60
C ASN A 450 2.54 12.68 -6.08
N ASP A 451 2.94 13.91 -6.41
CA ASP A 451 3.05 14.42 -7.79
C ASP A 451 4.43 14.14 -8.39
N SER A 452 4.50 14.12 -9.73
CA SER A 452 5.72 13.77 -10.47
C SER A 452 6.74 14.91 -10.48
N SER A 453 7.83 14.75 -9.72
CA SER A 453 9.01 15.62 -9.80
C SER A 453 9.84 15.44 -11.09
N LEU A 454 9.53 14.45 -11.91
CA LEU A 454 10.35 14.08 -13.08
C LEU A 454 9.68 14.46 -14.42
N ASP A 455 8.59 15.22 -14.42
CA ASP A 455 7.86 15.58 -15.64
C ASP A 455 8.67 16.39 -16.66
N ASN A 456 9.64 17.17 -16.19
CA ASN A 456 10.51 17.98 -17.04
C ASN A 456 11.64 17.18 -17.71
N VAL A 457 11.79 15.88 -17.38
CA VAL A 457 12.81 15.00 -17.98
C VAL A 457 12.32 14.44 -19.32
N ASN A 458 13.01 14.77 -20.41
CA ASN A 458 12.68 14.28 -21.74
C ASN A 458 13.63 13.16 -22.19
N ILE A 459 13.20 11.91 -22.02
CA ILE A 459 13.96 10.70 -22.36
C ILE A 459 14.40 10.70 -23.83
N GLY A 460 13.48 11.00 -24.76
CA GLY A 460 13.77 10.98 -26.20
C GLY A 460 14.82 12.02 -26.62
N VAL A 461 14.89 13.17 -25.94
CA VAL A 461 15.96 14.15 -26.18
C VAL A 461 17.28 13.67 -25.59
N ILE A 462 17.28 13.14 -24.37
CA ILE A 462 18.48 12.68 -23.65
C ILE A 462 19.16 11.52 -24.37
N ASP A 463 18.40 10.52 -24.81
CA ASP A 463 18.92 9.34 -25.52
C ASP A 463 19.58 9.70 -26.86
N ASN A 464 19.25 10.86 -27.44
CA ASN A 464 19.86 11.36 -28.69
C ASN A 464 21.12 12.22 -28.47
N ILE A 465 21.50 12.51 -27.22
CA ILE A 465 22.73 13.27 -26.94
C ILE A 465 23.94 12.32 -27.11
N PRO A 466 24.92 12.64 -27.97
CA PRO A 466 26.10 11.78 -28.17
C PRO A 466 26.82 11.54 -26.84
N GLU A 467 27.35 10.34 -26.59
CA GLU A 467 28.14 10.06 -25.40
C GLU A 467 29.37 10.98 -25.31
N ILE A 468 29.80 11.29 -24.08
CA ILE A 468 31.02 12.08 -23.86
C ILE A 468 32.22 11.21 -24.20
N ILE A 469 32.99 11.63 -25.21
CA ILE A 469 34.16 10.89 -25.71
C ILE A 469 35.48 11.57 -25.34
N ASP A 470 35.57 12.88 -25.55
CA ASP A 470 36.78 13.66 -25.35
C ASP A 470 36.71 14.38 -24.00
N VAL A 471 37.15 13.70 -22.94
CA VAL A 471 37.20 14.26 -21.58
C VAL A 471 38.50 15.04 -21.37
N ASN A 472 38.39 16.29 -20.91
CA ASN A 472 39.52 17.11 -20.47
C ASN A 472 39.62 17.09 -18.94
N PRO A 473 40.47 16.23 -18.35
CA PRO A 473 40.40 15.90 -16.93
C PRO A 473 40.80 17.08 -16.02
N TYR A 474 39.93 17.43 -15.07
CA TYR A 474 40.32 18.23 -13.90
C TYR A 474 41.14 17.40 -12.93
N LYS A 475 42.38 17.79 -12.66
CA LYS A 475 43.38 16.98 -11.95
C LYS A 475 42.95 16.53 -10.54
N GLU A 476 42.37 17.43 -9.76
CA GLU A 476 42.03 17.24 -8.34
C GLU A 476 40.52 17.03 -8.15
N ASN A 477 39.98 15.99 -8.78
CA ASN A 477 38.56 15.71 -8.83
C ASN A 477 38.01 14.87 -7.66
N CYS A 478 38.85 14.45 -6.71
CA CYS A 478 38.45 13.56 -5.62
C CYS A 478 39.23 13.80 -4.32
N ASP A 479 38.57 13.49 -3.20
CA ASP A 479 39.20 13.42 -1.88
C ASP A 479 39.88 12.08 -1.64
N LYS A 480 40.81 12.04 -0.67
CA LYS A 480 41.22 10.76 -0.08
C LYS A 480 40.04 10.19 0.69
N PHE A 481 39.60 8.99 0.33
CA PHE A 481 38.53 8.31 1.06
C PHE A 481 39.01 7.93 2.47
N SER A 482 38.19 8.20 3.48
CA SER A 482 38.45 7.84 4.88
C SER A 482 37.33 6.94 5.40
N PRO A 483 37.61 5.68 5.76
CA PRO A 483 36.62 4.78 6.36
C PRO A 483 36.03 5.35 7.65
N VAL A 484 34.75 5.08 7.89
CA VAL A 484 34.10 5.42 9.16
C VAL A 484 34.31 4.28 10.15
N GLN A 485 34.93 4.57 11.29
CA GLN A 485 35.06 3.64 12.41
C GLN A 485 34.04 4.00 13.49
N LYS A 486 33.25 3.02 13.96
CA LYS A 486 32.22 3.22 14.98
C LYS A 486 32.37 2.20 16.10
N ILE A 487 32.55 2.70 17.33
CA ILE A 487 32.52 1.89 18.55
C ILE A 487 31.09 1.98 19.12
N THR A 488 30.47 0.84 19.37
CA THR A 488 29.15 0.75 20.00
C THR A 488 29.32 0.52 21.50
N SER A 489 28.85 1.46 22.32
CA SER A 489 28.78 1.31 23.77
C SER A 489 27.52 0.53 24.18
N THR A 490 27.64 -0.34 25.17
CA THR A 490 26.52 -1.08 25.76
C THR A 490 26.35 -0.68 27.22
N ARG A 491 25.12 -0.37 27.62
CA ARG A 491 24.74 -0.11 29.03
C ARG A 491 24.15 -1.38 29.65
N GLU A 492 24.33 -1.60 30.94
CA GLU A 492 23.64 -2.67 31.68
C GLU A 492 22.76 -2.05 32.76
N ILE A 493 21.49 -2.45 32.81
CA ILE A 493 20.52 -2.01 33.81
C ILE A 493 19.90 -3.22 34.50
N ASN A 494 19.79 -3.16 35.82
CA ASN A 494 19.17 -4.22 36.63
C ASN A 494 17.72 -3.84 36.96
N THR A 495 16.79 -4.78 36.81
CA THR A 495 15.38 -4.63 37.19
C THR A 495 14.85 -5.87 37.89
N ASN A 496 13.93 -5.68 38.83
CA ASN A 496 13.17 -6.78 39.44
C ASN A 496 11.80 -6.98 38.76
N ILE A 497 11.38 -6.00 37.95
CA ILE A 497 10.11 -6.03 37.22
C ILE A 497 10.42 -6.39 35.76
N PRO A 498 9.84 -7.46 35.21
CA PRO A 498 10.07 -7.83 33.82
C PRO A 498 9.58 -6.75 32.85
N TRP A 499 10.46 -6.32 31.95
CA TRP A 499 10.14 -5.42 30.86
C TRP A 499 9.50 -6.20 29.69
N PRO A 500 8.85 -5.51 28.74
CA PRO A 500 8.30 -6.14 27.53
C PRO A 500 9.30 -7.03 26.79
N ILE A 501 10.56 -6.59 26.70
CA ILE A 501 11.63 -7.35 26.04
C ILE A 501 11.97 -8.67 26.76
N ASN A 502 11.81 -8.74 28.09
CA ASN A 502 12.01 -9.99 28.84
C ASN A 502 10.90 -10.99 28.52
N TYR A 503 9.65 -10.54 28.46
CA TYR A 503 8.51 -11.37 28.07
C TYR A 503 8.64 -11.87 26.63
N LEU A 504 9.15 -11.02 25.73
CA LEU A 504 9.38 -11.41 24.35
C LEU A 504 10.47 -12.49 24.24
N GLN A 505 11.58 -12.36 24.98
CA GLN A 505 12.64 -13.37 24.99
C GLN A 505 12.20 -14.70 25.61
N ALA A 506 11.32 -14.68 26.61
CA ALA A 506 10.78 -15.90 27.24
C ALA A 506 9.92 -16.75 26.28
N GLN A 507 9.50 -16.20 25.13
CA GLN A 507 8.73 -16.91 24.10
C GLN A 507 9.62 -17.66 23.10
N ASN A 508 10.94 -17.53 23.20
CA ASN A 508 11.90 -18.22 22.34
C ASN A 508 12.51 -19.42 23.08
N THR A 509 12.78 -20.51 22.34
CA THR A 509 13.49 -21.67 22.87
C THR A 509 14.34 -22.34 21.81
N ASN A 510 15.56 -22.72 22.18
CA ASN A 510 16.43 -23.55 21.35
C ASN A 510 16.27 -25.06 21.67
N ASN A 511 15.49 -25.40 22.70
CA ASN A 511 15.26 -26.80 23.05
C ASN A 511 14.45 -27.47 21.94
N GLU A 512 14.92 -28.61 21.45
CA GLU A 512 14.17 -29.40 20.47
C GLU A 512 12.83 -29.85 21.03
N LYS A 513 12.76 -30.20 22.32
CA LYS A 513 11.54 -30.58 23.04
C LYS A 513 11.22 -29.52 24.08
N PHE A 514 10.00 -28.98 24.02
CA PHE A 514 9.52 -27.95 24.92
C PHE A 514 8.05 -28.15 25.26
N SER A 515 7.60 -27.50 26.34
CA SER A 515 6.20 -27.38 26.75
C SER A 515 5.84 -25.91 26.91
N LEU A 516 4.61 -25.55 26.55
CA LEU A 516 4.08 -24.20 26.75
C LEU A 516 3.69 -24.00 28.22
N SER A 517 3.96 -22.83 28.79
CA SER A 517 3.43 -22.41 30.10
C SER A 517 3.00 -20.94 30.03
N SER A 518 1.91 -20.62 30.74
CA SER A 518 1.43 -19.25 30.92
C SER A 518 2.07 -18.53 32.11
N ASP A 519 2.87 -19.23 32.93
CA ASP A 519 3.56 -18.64 34.08
C ASP A 519 4.97 -18.19 33.67
N PHE A 520 5.16 -16.88 33.57
CA PHE A 520 6.46 -16.30 33.22
C PHE A 520 7.56 -16.65 34.23
N VAL A 521 7.25 -16.60 35.54
CA VAL A 521 8.23 -16.84 36.61
C VAL A 521 8.68 -18.29 36.59
N GLU A 522 7.76 -19.23 36.36
CA GLU A 522 8.05 -20.65 36.20
C GLU A 522 8.99 -20.90 35.01
N VAL A 523 8.72 -20.26 33.85
CA VAL A 523 9.54 -20.41 32.63
C VAL A 523 10.98 -19.99 32.87
N VAL A 524 11.19 -18.79 33.43
CA VAL A 524 12.56 -18.25 33.62
C VAL A 524 13.30 -18.90 34.79
N SER A 525 12.57 -19.52 35.73
CA SER A 525 13.14 -20.23 36.89
C SER A 525 13.30 -21.74 36.67
N SER A 526 12.89 -22.25 35.50
CA SER A 526 12.91 -23.68 35.18
C SER A 526 14.34 -24.25 35.23
N LYS A 527 14.54 -25.29 36.05
CA LYS A 527 15.84 -25.99 36.16
C LYS A 527 16.22 -26.73 34.87
N ASP A 528 15.24 -27.26 34.16
CA ASP A 528 15.42 -28.01 32.91
C ASP A 528 15.36 -27.10 31.66
N LYS A 529 14.90 -25.84 31.83
CA LYS A 529 14.70 -24.84 30.76
C LYS A 529 13.91 -25.36 29.56
N SER A 530 13.02 -26.33 29.79
CA SER A 530 12.17 -26.95 28.76
C SER A 530 10.81 -26.26 28.61
N LEU A 531 10.50 -25.30 29.50
CA LEU A 531 9.31 -24.47 29.41
C LEU A 531 9.57 -23.27 28.50
N VAL A 532 8.54 -22.84 27.78
CA VAL A 532 8.53 -21.61 26.98
C VAL A 532 7.24 -20.85 27.25
N TYR A 533 7.34 -19.52 27.34
CA TYR A 533 6.19 -18.68 27.66
C TYR A 533 5.20 -18.61 26.49
N SER A 534 3.93 -18.80 26.78
CA SER A 534 2.84 -18.68 25.81
C SER A 534 1.58 -18.12 26.46
N PHE A 535 0.88 -17.24 25.75
CA PHE A 535 -0.42 -16.71 26.14
C PHE A 535 -1.58 -17.39 25.40
N LEU A 536 -1.32 -18.46 24.64
CA LEU A 536 -2.29 -19.20 23.84
C LEU A 536 -3.13 -20.13 24.71
N SER A 537 -4.07 -19.54 25.45
CA SER A 537 -4.87 -20.22 26.47
C SER A 537 -5.68 -21.39 25.91
N ASN A 538 -6.36 -21.23 24.76
CA ASN A 538 -7.15 -22.30 24.15
C ASN A 538 -6.26 -23.42 23.62
N VAL A 539 -5.12 -23.10 23.02
CA VAL A 539 -4.17 -24.13 22.54
C VAL A 539 -3.59 -24.94 23.70
N MET A 540 -3.14 -24.28 24.77
CA MET A 540 -2.60 -24.97 25.95
C MET A 540 -3.67 -25.89 26.58
N PHE A 541 -4.89 -25.38 26.74
CA PHE A 541 -6.01 -26.17 27.24
C PHE A 541 -6.31 -27.40 26.37
N TYR A 542 -6.29 -27.24 25.04
CA TYR A 542 -6.48 -28.36 24.13
C TYR A 542 -5.36 -29.40 24.25
N LEU A 543 -4.09 -28.97 24.27
CA LEU A 543 -2.94 -29.87 24.39
C LEU A 543 -2.96 -30.66 25.71
N ASP A 544 -3.37 -30.03 26.82
CA ASP A 544 -3.53 -30.70 28.11
C ASP A 544 -4.70 -31.70 28.08
N SER A 545 -5.82 -31.36 27.42
CA SER A 545 -6.99 -32.24 27.33
C SER A 545 -6.73 -33.55 26.58
N ILE A 546 -5.71 -33.59 25.72
CA ILE A 546 -5.35 -34.76 24.91
C ILE A 546 -4.09 -35.48 25.41
N LYS A 547 -3.49 -35.02 26.51
CA LYS A 547 -2.19 -35.50 27.01
C LYS A 547 -2.18 -36.99 27.34
N ASP A 548 -3.29 -37.50 27.87
CA ASP A 548 -3.46 -38.90 28.29
C ASP A 548 -4.16 -39.76 27.22
N ASN A 549 -4.40 -39.22 26.02
CA ASN A 549 -5.02 -39.96 24.93
C ASN A 549 -4.07 -41.00 24.30
N SER A 550 -4.64 -41.98 23.60
CA SER A 550 -3.88 -42.90 22.77
C SER A 550 -3.03 -42.16 21.73
N PRO A 551 -1.86 -42.68 21.31
CA PRO A 551 -1.04 -42.05 20.29
C PRO A 551 -1.80 -41.85 18.97
N ILE A 552 -1.39 -40.83 18.20
CA ILE A 552 -1.90 -40.63 16.84
C ILE A 552 -1.25 -41.68 15.95
N ASP A 553 -2.08 -42.52 15.34
CA ASP A 553 -1.71 -43.70 14.55
C ASP A 553 -2.33 -43.72 13.14
N THR A 554 -3.27 -42.81 12.88
CA THR A 554 -4.04 -42.69 11.62
C THR A 554 -4.00 -41.24 11.15
N ASP A 555 -4.04 -41.06 9.83
CA ASP A 555 -4.22 -39.77 9.16
C ASP A 555 -5.48 -39.04 9.65
N LYS A 556 -6.60 -39.75 9.83
CA LYS A 556 -7.83 -39.18 10.41
C LYS A 556 -7.62 -38.54 11.78
N LYS A 557 -6.92 -39.23 12.70
CA LYS A 557 -6.58 -38.67 14.03
C LYS A 557 -5.63 -37.48 13.91
N TYR A 558 -4.69 -37.53 12.95
CA TYR A 558 -3.80 -36.41 12.68
C TYR A 558 -4.55 -35.16 12.20
N TYR A 559 -5.47 -35.31 11.24
CA TYR A 559 -6.27 -34.20 10.73
C TYR A 559 -7.20 -33.61 11.80
N LEU A 560 -7.85 -34.44 12.61
CA LEU A 560 -8.63 -33.95 13.75
C LEU A 560 -7.75 -33.12 14.70
N TRP A 561 -6.57 -33.63 15.05
CA TRP A 561 -5.63 -32.91 15.91
C TRP A 561 -5.16 -31.58 15.29
N LEU A 562 -4.73 -31.61 14.03
CA LEU A 562 -4.20 -30.44 13.33
C LEU A 562 -5.25 -29.34 13.19
N ARG A 563 -6.50 -29.71 12.86
CA ARG A 563 -7.62 -28.76 12.77
C ARG A 563 -7.91 -28.07 14.09
N GLU A 564 -7.96 -28.82 15.19
CA GLU A 564 -8.21 -28.22 16.51
C GLU A 564 -7.03 -27.33 16.95
N ILE A 565 -5.77 -27.69 16.63
CA ILE A 565 -4.61 -26.81 16.87
C ILE A 565 -4.77 -25.48 16.13
N PHE A 566 -5.11 -25.53 14.85
CA PHE A 566 -5.33 -24.34 14.03
C PHE A 566 -6.47 -23.46 14.58
N ARG A 567 -7.63 -24.04 14.88
CA ARG A 567 -8.79 -23.29 15.38
C ARG A 567 -8.51 -22.62 16.71
N ASN A 568 -7.93 -23.36 17.66
CA ASN A 568 -7.59 -22.79 18.97
C ASN A 568 -6.52 -21.70 18.84
N TYR A 569 -5.54 -21.85 17.93
CA TYR A 569 -4.58 -20.80 17.65
C TYR A 569 -5.25 -19.53 17.10
N SER A 570 -6.13 -19.68 16.10
CA SER A 570 -6.89 -18.55 15.55
C SER A 570 -7.71 -17.84 16.64
N PHE A 571 -8.43 -18.59 17.48
CA PHE A 571 -9.22 -18.01 18.58
C PHE A 571 -8.37 -17.25 19.59
N ASP A 572 -7.19 -17.78 19.95
CA ASP A 572 -6.27 -17.09 20.86
C ASP A 572 -5.69 -15.83 20.22
N ILE A 573 -5.17 -15.92 19.00
CA ILE A 573 -4.35 -14.87 18.40
C ILE A 573 -5.20 -13.73 17.81
N THR A 574 -6.40 -14.01 17.32
CA THR A 574 -7.31 -13.00 16.74
C THR A 574 -8.25 -12.38 17.77
N ALA A 575 -8.12 -12.74 19.05
CA ALA A 575 -8.99 -12.29 20.12
C ALA A 575 -8.94 -10.76 20.31
N THR A 576 -10.12 -10.14 20.18
CA THR A 576 -10.30 -8.69 20.34
C THR A 576 -11.61 -8.36 21.03
N GLN A 577 -11.65 -7.21 21.71
CA GLN A 577 -12.85 -6.67 22.33
C GLN A 577 -12.97 -5.18 22.01
N GLU A 578 -14.15 -4.74 21.57
CA GLU A 578 -14.44 -3.31 21.39
C GLU A 578 -14.74 -2.65 22.73
N ILE A 579 -14.09 -1.53 23.02
CA ILE A 579 -14.32 -0.73 24.22
C ILE A 579 -14.53 0.75 23.86
N ASN A 580 -15.21 1.46 24.75
CA ASN A 580 -15.33 2.93 24.68
C ASN A 580 -14.11 3.57 25.34
N THR A 581 -13.43 4.44 24.59
CA THR A 581 -12.34 5.30 25.09
C THR A 581 -12.76 6.77 25.01
N ASN A 582 -11.94 7.67 25.54
CA ASN A 582 -12.19 9.12 25.46
C ASN A 582 -12.38 9.62 24.01
N CYS A 583 -11.78 8.94 23.03
CA CYS A 583 -11.75 9.36 21.62
C CYS A 583 -12.63 8.49 20.71
N GLY A 584 -13.52 7.68 21.28
CA GLY A 584 -14.44 6.79 20.57
C GLY A 584 -14.19 5.30 20.81
N ILE A 585 -14.75 4.44 19.94
CA ILE A 585 -14.63 2.98 20.05
C ILE A 585 -13.26 2.54 19.52
N ASN A 586 -12.56 1.73 20.30
CA ASN A 586 -11.32 1.06 19.88
C ASN A 586 -11.45 -0.46 20.01
N LYS A 587 -10.92 -1.20 19.04
CA LYS A 587 -10.91 -2.67 19.01
C LYS A 587 -9.61 -3.15 19.64
N VAL A 588 -9.65 -3.49 20.93
CA VAL A 588 -8.48 -3.82 21.76
C VAL A 588 -8.10 -5.29 21.58
N VAL A 589 -6.79 -5.56 21.49
CA VAL A 589 -6.24 -6.92 21.46
C VAL A 589 -6.15 -7.47 22.88
N THR A 590 -6.88 -8.55 23.16
CA THR A 590 -7.12 -8.99 24.55
C THR A 590 -5.90 -9.59 25.23
N TRP A 591 -4.99 -10.19 24.45
CA TRP A 591 -3.76 -10.80 24.96
C TRP A 591 -2.59 -9.82 25.07
N PHE A 592 -2.73 -8.56 24.64
CA PHE A 592 -1.63 -7.59 24.59
C PHE A 592 -0.89 -7.43 25.93
N GLY A 593 -1.64 -7.28 27.03
CA GLY A 593 -1.04 -7.15 28.36
C GLY A 593 -0.24 -8.39 28.78
N LYS A 594 -0.76 -9.60 28.53
CA LYS A 594 -0.05 -10.86 28.82
C LYS A 594 1.20 -11.04 27.96
N ALA A 595 1.14 -10.65 26.68
CA ALA A 595 2.25 -10.82 25.76
C ALA A 595 3.47 -9.95 26.09
N LEU A 596 3.24 -8.72 26.57
CA LEU A 596 4.29 -7.72 26.79
C LEU A 596 4.43 -7.25 28.25
N ASN A 597 3.67 -7.82 29.18
CA ASN A 597 3.63 -7.42 30.58
C ASN A 597 3.29 -5.94 30.83
N ILE A 598 2.35 -5.40 30.05
CA ILE A 598 1.89 -4.01 30.17
C ILE A 598 0.47 -4.01 30.72
N LEU A 599 0.24 -3.34 31.86
CA LEU A 599 -1.03 -3.43 32.61
C LEU A 599 -1.46 -4.89 32.83
N ASN A 600 -0.48 -5.72 33.18
CA ASN A 600 -0.63 -7.16 33.40
C ASN A 600 -0.56 -7.52 34.90
N THR A 601 -0.69 -6.51 35.76
CA THR A 601 -0.81 -6.67 37.21
C THR A 601 -2.25 -6.92 37.65
N SER A 602 -3.22 -6.49 36.82
CA SER A 602 -4.63 -6.85 36.94
C SER A 602 -4.90 -8.25 36.37
N ASP A 603 -5.99 -8.87 36.81
CA ASP A 603 -6.52 -10.10 36.20
C ASP A 603 -7.04 -9.86 34.76
N SER A 604 -7.33 -8.60 34.40
CA SER A 604 -7.84 -8.20 33.09
C SER A 604 -7.15 -6.94 32.57
N PHE A 605 -6.34 -7.11 31.51
CA PHE A 605 -5.71 -6.02 30.76
C PHE A 605 -6.74 -5.04 30.18
N VAL A 606 -7.84 -5.55 29.60
CA VAL A 606 -8.80 -4.73 28.85
C VAL A 606 -9.53 -3.74 29.77
N GLU A 607 -9.92 -4.20 30.97
CA GLU A 607 -10.57 -3.36 31.97
C GLU A 607 -9.61 -2.31 32.54
N GLU A 608 -8.37 -2.69 32.83
CA GLU A 608 -7.35 -1.75 33.32
C GLU A 608 -7.02 -0.69 32.27
N PHE A 609 -6.90 -1.08 31.00
CA PHE A 609 -6.72 -0.16 29.88
C PHE A 609 -7.90 0.80 29.69
N GLN A 610 -9.13 0.30 29.80
CA GLN A 610 -10.33 1.14 29.72
C GLN A 610 -10.37 2.20 30.84
N ASN A 611 -9.92 1.84 32.04
CA ASN A 611 -9.88 2.74 33.19
C ASN A 611 -8.76 3.79 33.12
N LEU A 612 -7.54 3.38 32.73
CA LEU A 612 -6.36 4.25 32.75
C LEU A 612 -6.16 5.03 31.44
N GLY A 613 -6.80 4.60 30.37
CA GLY A 613 -6.75 5.24 29.06
C GLY A 613 -5.44 5.02 28.29
N PRO A 614 -5.36 5.48 27.02
CA PRO A 614 -4.27 5.16 26.10
C PRO A 614 -2.85 5.52 26.55
N SER A 615 -2.67 6.64 27.25
CA SER A 615 -1.36 7.12 27.73
C SER A 615 -0.73 6.22 28.79
N SER A 616 -1.48 5.26 29.34
CA SER A 616 -0.97 4.32 30.35
C SER A 616 -0.05 3.23 29.77
N LEU A 617 -0.09 2.99 28.46
CA LEU A 617 0.71 1.94 27.79
C LEU A 617 2.19 2.29 27.61
N ILE A 618 2.56 3.57 27.70
CA ILE A 618 3.91 4.06 27.39
C ILE A 618 4.66 4.50 28.66
N ASN A 619 5.99 4.40 28.61
CA ASN A 619 6.86 4.67 29.76
C ASN A 619 7.05 6.18 29.99
N LYS A 620 7.41 6.94 28.95
CA LYS A 620 7.68 8.38 29.04
C LYS A 620 6.46 9.18 28.57
N LYS A 621 5.69 9.74 29.51
CA LYS A 621 4.37 10.38 29.24
C LYS A 621 4.42 11.90 29.02
N GLU A 622 5.45 12.57 29.55
CA GLU A 622 5.53 14.02 29.62
C GLU A 622 6.84 14.51 28.97
N ASN A 623 6.89 14.48 27.64
CA ASN A 623 8.10 14.79 26.86
C ASN A 623 8.02 16.11 26.07
N LEU A 624 6.83 16.71 26.04
CA LEU A 624 6.54 17.86 25.19
C LEU A 624 7.30 19.11 25.67
N SER A 625 7.95 19.77 24.73
CA SER A 625 8.66 21.03 24.93
C SER A 625 7.88 22.17 24.28
N MET A 626 7.57 23.22 25.06
CA MET A 626 6.86 24.38 24.53
C MET A 626 7.78 25.13 23.56
N PRO A 627 7.32 25.42 22.32
CA PRO A 627 8.19 26.01 21.31
C PRO A 627 8.51 27.48 21.63
N ILE A 628 9.71 27.92 21.24
CA ILE A 628 10.07 29.34 21.29
C ILE A 628 9.36 30.09 20.15
N ILE A 629 8.63 31.15 20.50
CA ILE A 629 7.91 32.01 19.55
C ILE A 629 8.59 33.38 19.35
N GLU A 630 8.36 34.01 18.21
CA GLU A 630 8.74 35.41 17.95
C GLU A 630 7.92 36.38 18.82
N ILE A 631 8.55 37.46 19.30
CA ILE A 631 7.84 38.50 20.06
C ILE A 631 6.96 39.31 19.10
N TYR A 632 5.66 39.41 19.41
CA TYR A 632 4.71 40.15 18.60
C TYR A 632 4.75 41.66 18.91
N GLU A 633 5.21 42.44 17.93
CA GLU A 633 5.20 43.91 17.94
C GLU A 633 4.63 44.39 16.59
N ILE A 634 3.65 45.31 16.62
CA ILE A 634 3.10 45.93 15.40
C ILE A 634 3.99 47.13 15.02
N PRO A 635 4.37 47.28 13.74
CA PRO A 635 5.27 48.35 13.31
C PRO A 635 4.75 49.77 13.65
N ASN A 636 5.58 50.57 14.32
CA ASN A 636 5.22 51.94 14.76
C ASN A 636 4.99 52.93 13.60
N ASP A 637 5.52 52.64 12.41
CA ASP A 637 5.30 53.43 11.19
C ASP A 637 3.84 53.38 10.70
N MET A 638 3.04 52.45 11.22
CA MET A 638 1.61 52.33 10.88
C MET A 638 0.69 53.27 11.68
N LEU A 639 1.17 53.91 12.76
CA LEU A 639 0.33 54.72 13.66
C LEU A 639 -0.37 55.93 13.01
N GLY A 640 0.20 56.46 11.92
CA GLY A 640 -0.32 57.61 11.18
C GLY A 640 -1.07 57.28 9.88
N LEU A 641 -1.27 56.00 9.57
CA LEU A 641 -1.90 55.58 8.31
C LEU A 641 -3.41 55.89 8.31
N PRO A 642 -3.98 56.25 7.14
CA PRO A 642 -5.43 56.38 6.98
C PRO A 642 -6.12 55.00 7.04
N LEU A 643 -7.42 54.98 7.32
CA LEU A 643 -8.21 53.76 7.58
C LEU A 643 -8.00 52.63 6.55
N ASN A 644 -8.09 52.92 5.25
CA ASN A 644 -8.02 51.89 4.22
C ASN A 644 -6.65 51.19 4.19
N ASP A 645 -5.56 51.97 4.22
CA ASP A 645 -4.20 51.45 4.22
C ASP A 645 -3.88 50.72 5.52
N LEU A 646 -4.40 51.23 6.66
CA LEU A 646 -4.25 50.61 7.96
C LEU A 646 -4.99 49.27 8.02
N ASN A 647 -6.23 49.21 7.51
CA ASN A 647 -7.05 48.02 7.46
C ASN A 647 -6.40 46.92 6.62
N GLU A 648 -5.90 47.25 5.42
CA GLU A 648 -5.23 46.29 4.56
C GLU A 648 -3.93 45.75 5.19
N LYS A 649 -3.12 46.62 5.82
CA LYS A 649 -1.91 46.17 6.52
C LYS A 649 -2.21 45.31 7.75
N LEU A 650 -3.24 45.65 8.53
CA LEU A 650 -3.67 44.82 9.67
C LEU A 650 -4.20 43.46 9.20
N PHE A 651 -4.93 43.40 8.08
CA PHE A 651 -5.36 42.14 7.48
C PHE A 651 -4.17 41.25 7.10
N ASN A 652 -3.11 41.82 6.51
CA ASN A 652 -1.89 41.08 6.22
C ASN A 652 -1.20 40.52 7.47
N ILE A 653 -1.24 41.25 8.59
CA ILE A 653 -0.75 40.77 9.89
C ILE A 653 -1.65 39.65 10.42
N TYR A 654 -2.97 39.78 10.29
CA TYR A 654 -3.93 38.76 10.69
C TYR A 654 -3.70 37.43 9.94
N SER A 655 -3.55 37.48 8.61
CA SER A 655 -3.22 36.31 7.80
C SER A 655 -1.86 35.69 8.16
N LYS A 656 -0.85 36.50 8.49
CA LYS A 656 0.45 35.99 8.97
C LYS A 656 0.32 35.29 10.31
N ASN A 657 -0.45 35.83 11.24
CA ASN A 657 -0.68 35.23 12.55
C ASN A 657 -1.40 33.88 12.44
N THR A 658 -2.49 33.80 11.67
CA THR A 658 -3.21 32.53 11.48
C THR A 658 -2.33 31.45 10.84
N ALA A 659 -1.51 31.80 9.84
CA ALA A 659 -0.51 30.89 9.29
C ALA A 659 0.54 30.48 10.33
N TYR A 660 0.98 31.40 11.19
CA TYR A 660 1.93 31.13 12.27
C TYR A 660 1.36 30.18 13.34
N PHE A 661 0.06 30.32 13.67
CA PHE A 661 -0.63 29.38 14.57
C PHE A 661 -0.61 27.96 14.00
N LYS A 662 -0.78 27.82 12.68
CA LYS A 662 -0.68 26.53 12.00
C LYS A 662 0.74 25.94 12.08
N LYS A 663 1.79 26.76 11.96
CA LYS A 663 3.19 26.30 12.17
C LYS A 663 3.42 25.77 13.59
N ILE A 664 2.88 26.46 14.60
CA ILE A 664 2.95 25.99 15.99
C ILE A 664 2.27 24.62 16.11
N TYR A 665 1.08 24.45 15.54
CA TYR A 665 0.38 23.17 15.53
C TYR A 665 1.21 22.05 14.87
N TYR A 666 1.89 22.32 13.75
CA TYR A 666 2.76 21.33 13.11
C TYR A 666 3.98 20.93 13.96
N ASN A 667 4.57 21.88 14.69
CA ASN A 667 5.62 21.55 15.65
C ASN A 667 5.12 20.60 16.76
N PHE A 668 3.90 20.80 17.28
CA PHE A 668 3.30 19.88 18.26
C PHE A 668 2.99 18.50 17.66
N LEU A 669 2.59 18.43 16.38
CA LEU A 669 2.39 17.17 15.68
C LEU A 669 3.70 16.39 15.50
N ASP A 670 4.79 17.05 15.13
CA ASP A 670 6.11 16.45 14.98
C ASP A 670 6.67 15.94 16.33
N GLN A 671 6.50 16.72 17.40
CA GLN A 671 6.81 16.28 18.76
C GLN A 671 5.99 15.05 19.16
N TRP A 672 4.69 15.02 18.85
CA TRP A 672 3.86 13.84 19.09
C TRP A 672 4.39 12.62 18.32
N TRP A 673 4.74 12.75 17.05
CA TRP A 673 5.30 11.66 16.26
C TRP A 673 6.59 11.12 16.87
N THR A 674 7.55 12.03 17.08
CA THR A 674 8.90 11.71 17.53
C THR A 674 8.93 11.16 18.96
N GLN A 675 8.14 11.72 19.88
CA GLN A 675 8.21 11.42 21.31
C GLN A 675 7.15 10.43 21.78
N TYR A 676 5.99 10.38 21.14
CA TYR A 676 4.85 9.55 21.59
C TYR A 676 4.58 8.42 20.61
N TYR A 677 4.34 8.70 19.33
CA TYR A 677 4.06 7.65 18.34
C TYR A 677 5.23 6.67 18.23
N SER A 678 6.48 7.11 18.35
CA SER A 678 7.65 6.23 18.40
C SER A 678 7.56 5.15 19.50
N GLN A 679 7.00 5.47 20.68
CA GLN A 679 6.78 4.51 21.75
C GLN A 679 5.65 3.52 21.41
N TYR A 680 4.55 4.02 20.81
CA TYR A 680 3.48 3.13 20.34
C TYR A 680 3.94 2.22 19.20
N PHE A 681 4.81 2.70 18.32
CA PHE A 681 5.38 1.91 17.25
C PHE A 681 6.34 0.83 17.79
N ASP A 682 7.08 1.11 18.86
CA ASP A 682 7.86 0.09 19.55
C ASP A 682 6.96 -1.03 20.11
N LEU A 683 5.84 -0.66 20.73
CA LEU A 683 4.82 -1.62 21.17
C LEU A 683 4.21 -2.40 20.00
N ILE A 684 3.95 -1.76 18.85
CA ILE A 684 3.48 -2.44 17.62
C ILE A 684 4.50 -3.51 17.21
N CYS A 685 5.78 -3.15 17.10
CA CYS A 685 6.82 -4.07 16.66
C CYS A 685 7.05 -5.21 17.67
N MET A 686 7.08 -4.92 18.98
CA MET A 686 7.20 -5.97 20.01
C MET A 686 5.99 -6.91 20.02
N ALA A 687 4.77 -6.40 19.89
CA ALA A 687 3.56 -7.22 19.83
C ALA A 687 3.52 -8.07 18.54
N LYS A 688 3.88 -7.51 17.38
CA LYS A 688 4.01 -8.29 16.13
C LYS A 688 5.07 -9.39 16.27
N ARG A 689 6.23 -9.09 16.86
CA ARG A 689 7.26 -10.11 17.16
C ARG A 689 6.74 -11.18 18.12
N SER A 690 5.88 -10.82 19.06
CA SER A 690 5.25 -11.79 19.96
C SER A 690 4.30 -12.73 19.21
N VAL A 691 3.49 -12.21 18.27
CA VAL A 691 2.67 -13.05 17.37
C VAL A 691 3.54 -14.03 16.58
N LEU A 692 4.64 -13.57 15.98
CA LEU A 692 5.56 -14.42 15.22
C LEU A 692 6.28 -15.46 16.09
N ALA A 693 6.61 -15.12 17.34
CA ALA A 693 7.17 -16.07 18.30
C ALA A 693 6.15 -17.19 18.60
N GLN A 694 4.89 -16.82 18.89
CA GLN A 694 3.83 -17.80 19.11
C GLN A 694 3.54 -18.65 17.86
N GLU A 695 3.48 -18.04 16.68
CA GLU A 695 3.36 -18.74 15.40
C GLU A 695 4.48 -19.77 15.24
N THR A 696 5.74 -19.38 15.48
CA THR A 696 6.90 -20.25 15.37
C THR A 696 6.80 -21.47 16.31
N LEU A 697 6.34 -21.27 17.55
CA LEU A 697 6.12 -22.37 18.49
C LEU A 697 5.07 -23.36 17.96
N ILE A 698 3.95 -22.87 17.43
CA ILE A 698 2.90 -23.71 16.84
C ILE A 698 3.40 -24.46 15.61
N LYS A 699 4.08 -23.78 14.68
CA LYS A 699 4.66 -24.42 13.49
C LYS A 699 5.63 -25.54 13.88
N ARG A 700 6.47 -25.33 14.91
CA ARG A 700 7.37 -26.36 15.45
C ARG A 700 6.62 -27.54 16.08
N ILE A 701 5.55 -27.29 16.83
CA ILE A 701 4.70 -28.36 17.40
C ILE A 701 4.09 -29.22 16.28
N ILE A 702 3.54 -28.58 15.25
CA ILE A 702 2.95 -29.25 14.08
C ILE A 702 3.99 -30.08 13.32
N GLN A 703 5.14 -29.47 12.99
CA GLN A 703 6.22 -30.14 12.28
C GLN A 703 6.77 -31.33 13.05
N LYS A 704 7.02 -31.20 14.37
CA LYS A 704 7.47 -32.33 15.18
C LYS A 704 6.47 -33.48 15.19
N LYS A 705 5.16 -33.18 15.22
CA LYS A 705 4.13 -34.21 15.18
C LYS A 705 4.10 -34.92 13.83
N LEU A 706 4.19 -34.17 12.73
CA LEU A 706 4.26 -34.73 11.37
C LEU A 706 5.53 -35.58 11.17
N SER A 707 6.70 -35.07 11.53
CA SER A 707 7.98 -35.79 11.42
C SER A 707 7.99 -37.08 12.23
N TYR A 708 7.37 -37.11 13.41
CA TYR A 708 7.22 -38.33 14.20
C TYR A 708 6.38 -39.39 13.49
N LEU A 709 5.28 -38.99 12.85
CA LEU A 709 4.40 -39.89 12.10
C LEU A 709 5.07 -40.42 10.84
N ILE A 710 5.80 -39.57 10.11
CA ILE A 710 6.59 -39.99 8.93
C ILE A 710 7.65 -41.02 9.34
N GLY A 711 8.30 -40.84 10.49
CA GLY A 711 9.37 -41.72 10.94
C GLY A 711 8.93 -43.07 11.50
N ASN A 712 7.81 -43.12 12.23
CA ASN A 712 7.50 -44.26 13.12
C ASN A 712 6.03 -44.73 13.10
N SER A 713 5.24 -44.43 12.07
CA SER A 713 3.83 -44.87 11.97
C SER A 713 3.59 -45.87 10.83
N ASN A 714 2.45 -46.58 10.88
CA ASN A 714 2.03 -47.53 9.83
C ASN A 714 1.12 -46.87 8.77
N ILE A 715 1.12 -45.53 8.67
CA ILE A 715 0.34 -44.80 7.66
C ILE A 715 0.94 -45.07 6.27
N SER A 716 0.10 -45.21 5.24
CA SER A 716 0.58 -45.44 3.87
C SER A 716 1.46 -44.27 3.37
N SER A 717 2.41 -44.57 2.48
CA SER A 717 3.29 -43.55 1.87
C SER A 717 2.50 -42.42 1.21
N ASP A 718 1.41 -42.78 0.52
CA ASP A 718 0.61 -41.84 -0.26
C ASP A 718 -0.19 -40.92 0.66
N ASN A 719 -0.74 -41.45 1.77
CA ASN A 719 -1.41 -40.64 2.78
C ASN A 719 -0.41 -39.73 3.51
N LEU A 720 0.84 -40.19 3.76
CA LEU A 720 1.89 -39.34 4.32
C LEU A 720 2.27 -38.19 3.36
N ALA A 721 2.30 -38.43 2.05
CA ALA A 721 2.53 -37.39 1.05
C ALA A 721 1.40 -36.34 1.07
N LEU A 722 0.14 -36.78 1.09
CA LEU A 722 -1.02 -35.90 1.20
C LEU A 722 -1.04 -35.13 2.53
N MET A 723 -0.72 -35.78 3.65
CA MET A 723 -0.56 -35.12 4.96
C MET A 723 0.50 -34.03 4.91
N ASN A 724 1.63 -34.26 4.24
CA ASN A 724 2.70 -33.27 4.14
C ASN A 724 2.28 -32.02 3.32
N LEU A 725 1.63 -32.22 2.17
CA LEU A 725 1.07 -31.13 1.37
C LEU A 725 -0.01 -30.36 2.14
N THR A 726 -0.96 -31.08 2.73
CA THR A 726 -2.06 -30.48 3.53
C THR A 726 -1.53 -29.68 4.70
N THR A 727 -0.50 -30.17 5.40
CA THR A 727 0.13 -29.45 6.51
C THR A 727 0.81 -28.18 6.01
N THR A 728 1.44 -28.20 4.84
CA THR A 728 2.03 -26.99 4.23
C THR A 728 0.96 -25.90 4.05
N ASN A 729 -0.23 -26.28 3.58
CA ASN A 729 -1.37 -25.36 3.45
C ASN A 729 -1.87 -24.86 4.81
N THR A 730 -1.97 -25.73 5.81
CA THR A 730 -2.33 -25.30 7.16
C THR A 730 -1.30 -24.34 7.76
N LEU A 731 0.00 -24.49 7.47
CA LEU A 731 1.02 -23.55 7.93
C LEU A 731 0.89 -22.18 7.25
N ARG A 732 0.42 -22.12 5.99
CA ARG A 732 0.03 -20.88 5.30
C ARG A 732 -1.22 -20.27 5.96
N ASP A 733 -2.24 -21.07 6.24
CA ASP A 733 -3.46 -20.60 6.89
C ASP A 733 -3.17 -20.03 8.29
N ILE A 734 -2.25 -20.65 9.05
CA ILE A 734 -1.76 -20.11 10.33
C ILE A 734 -1.15 -18.72 10.14
N SER A 735 -0.31 -18.52 9.12
CA SER A 735 0.27 -17.20 8.84
C SER A 735 -0.78 -16.16 8.46
N ASN A 736 -1.84 -16.55 7.75
CA ASN A 736 -2.97 -15.66 7.44
C ASN A 736 -3.68 -15.21 8.72
N GLU A 737 -3.90 -16.11 9.68
CA GLU A 737 -4.46 -15.78 11.00
C GLU A 737 -3.51 -14.90 11.83
N SER A 738 -2.21 -15.16 11.79
CA SER A 738 -1.18 -14.30 12.40
C SER A 738 -1.21 -12.90 11.80
N GLN A 739 -1.41 -12.76 10.49
CA GLN A 739 -1.50 -11.46 9.82
C GLN A 739 -2.74 -10.67 10.27
N ILE A 740 -3.89 -11.34 10.43
CA ILE A 740 -5.10 -10.71 11.00
C ILE A 740 -4.81 -10.14 12.40
N ALA A 741 -4.10 -10.90 13.24
CA ALA A 741 -3.72 -10.45 14.57
C ALA A 741 -2.75 -9.25 14.54
N MET A 742 -1.75 -9.28 13.66
CA MET A 742 -0.82 -8.16 13.48
C MET A 742 -1.52 -6.89 12.99
N ASN A 743 -2.52 -7.01 12.09
CA ASN A 743 -3.36 -5.90 11.65
C ASN A 743 -4.26 -5.36 12.77
N ASN A 744 -4.78 -6.24 13.64
CA ASN A 744 -5.55 -5.82 14.82
C ASN A 744 -4.68 -5.00 15.80
N VAL A 745 -3.44 -5.44 16.07
CA VAL A 745 -2.47 -4.71 16.91
C VAL A 745 -2.16 -3.34 16.33
N ASP A 746 -1.89 -3.27 15.02
CA ASP A 746 -1.58 -2.02 14.33
C ASP A 746 -2.73 -1.01 14.44
N SER A 747 -3.96 -1.46 14.18
CA SER A 747 -5.17 -0.63 14.32
C SER A 747 -5.40 -0.18 15.77
N PHE A 748 -5.25 -1.09 16.73
CA PHE A 748 -5.42 -0.82 18.15
C PHE A 748 -4.46 0.27 18.65
N LEU A 749 -3.17 0.14 18.36
CA LEU A 749 -2.13 1.04 18.86
C LEU A 749 -2.04 2.35 18.08
N ASN A 750 -2.35 2.36 16.78
CA ASN A 750 -2.49 3.62 16.03
C ASN A 750 -3.65 4.46 16.58
N ASN A 751 -4.81 3.84 16.85
CA ASN A 751 -5.94 4.55 17.47
C ASN A 751 -5.61 5.03 18.89
N ALA A 752 -4.87 4.23 19.67
CA ALA A 752 -4.40 4.63 20.99
C ALA A 752 -3.49 5.86 20.93
N ALA A 753 -2.53 5.89 19.98
CA ALA A 753 -1.62 7.01 19.79
C ALA A 753 -2.34 8.29 19.32
N ILE A 754 -3.30 8.18 18.39
CA ILE A 754 -4.14 9.33 17.97
C ILE A 754 -4.94 9.84 19.17
N CYS A 755 -5.50 8.94 19.99
CA CYS A 755 -6.24 9.36 21.16
C CYS A 755 -5.39 10.08 22.20
N VAL A 756 -4.10 9.72 22.33
CA VAL A 756 -3.13 10.49 23.14
C VAL A 756 -2.86 11.87 22.55
N PHE A 757 -2.80 12.01 21.22
CA PHE A 757 -2.69 13.34 20.62
C PHE A 757 -3.88 14.22 21.03
N GLU A 758 -5.10 13.72 20.87
CA GLU A 758 -6.33 14.44 21.19
C GLU A 758 -6.48 14.73 22.70
N SER A 759 -6.20 13.75 23.56
CA SER A 759 -6.48 13.85 25.00
C SER A 759 -5.35 14.48 25.82
N ASN A 760 -4.09 14.42 25.34
CA ASN A 760 -2.93 14.82 26.14
C ASN A 760 -2.07 15.92 25.48
N ILE A 761 -1.84 15.85 24.16
CA ILE A 761 -0.97 16.84 23.46
C ILE A 761 -1.78 18.07 23.05
N TYR A 762 -2.93 17.86 22.41
CA TYR A 762 -3.75 18.93 21.87
C TYR A 762 -4.25 19.92 22.95
N PRO A 763 -4.65 19.50 24.16
CA PRO A 763 -5.03 20.45 25.23
C PRO A 763 -3.88 21.34 25.69
N LYS A 764 -2.62 20.85 25.63
CA LYS A 764 -1.43 21.66 25.90
C LYS A 764 -1.17 22.68 24.80
N PHE A 765 -1.40 22.30 23.55
CA PHE A 765 -1.41 23.24 22.42
C PHE A 765 -2.48 24.33 22.61
N ILE A 766 -3.72 23.97 22.94
CA ILE A 766 -4.79 24.94 23.21
C ILE A 766 -4.38 25.92 24.31
N SER A 767 -3.86 25.41 25.44
CA SER A 767 -3.40 26.25 26.56
C SER A 767 -2.29 27.22 26.15
N PHE A 768 -1.33 26.78 25.34
CA PHE A 768 -0.26 27.62 24.81
C PHE A 768 -0.79 28.69 23.84
N MET A 769 -1.72 28.30 22.96
CA MET A 769 -2.31 29.21 21.98
C MET A 769 -3.20 30.27 22.61
N GLU A 770 -3.99 29.94 23.63
CA GLU A 770 -4.78 30.93 24.38
C GLU A 770 -3.90 32.01 25.01
N GLN A 771 -2.75 31.63 25.59
CA GLN A 771 -1.78 32.59 26.11
C GLN A 771 -1.19 33.46 24.99
N CYS A 772 -0.86 32.86 23.85
CA CYS A 772 -0.34 33.55 22.68
C CYS A 772 -1.33 34.59 22.12
N ILE A 773 -2.58 34.18 21.85
CA ILE A 773 -3.58 35.07 21.27
C ILE A 773 -4.02 36.17 22.25
N ASN A 774 -4.07 35.90 23.56
CA ASN A 774 -4.38 36.92 24.55
C ASN A 774 -3.32 38.03 24.57
N ASN A 775 -2.04 37.67 24.47
CA ASN A 775 -0.96 38.65 24.34
C ASN A 775 -1.06 39.43 23.01
N ILE A 776 -1.31 38.76 21.88
CA ILE A 776 -1.52 39.41 20.57
C ILE A 776 -2.70 40.39 20.60
N ASN A 777 -3.82 39.99 21.21
CA ASN A 777 -5.03 40.81 21.34
C ASN A 777 -4.77 42.07 22.18
N ILE A 778 -4.05 41.95 23.30
CA ILE A 778 -3.66 43.10 24.13
C ILE A 778 -2.81 44.07 23.30
N LYS A 779 -1.75 43.57 22.66
CA LYS A 779 -0.82 44.40 21.86
C LYS A 779 -1.51 45.06 20.67
N THR A 780 -2.41 44.35 19.99
CA THR A 780 -3.18 44.89 18.85
C THR A 780 -4.15 45.97 19.30
N LYS A 781 -4.86 45.76 20.42
CA LYS A 781 -5.76 46.76 20.99
C LYS A 781 -5.02 48.03 21.43
N GLU A 782 -3.90 47.88 22.14
CA GLU A 782 -3.05 49.01 22.54
C GLU A 782 -2.49 49.78 21.34
N PHE A 783 -2.12 49.08 20.27
CA PHE A 783 -1.64 49.70 19.03
C PHE A 783 -2.74 50.52 18.33
N ILE A 784 -3.94 49.97 18.16
CA ILE A 784 -5.06 50.67 17.50
C ILE A 784 -5.47 51.92 18.31
N GLN A 785 -5.43 51.85 19.64
CA GLN A 785 -5.69 53.01 20.51
C GLN A 785 -4.69 54.15 20.30
N LYS A 786 -3.43 53.84 19.96
CA LYS A 786 -2.36 54.80 19.67
C LYS A 786 -2.42 55.40 18.27
N CYS A 787 -3.28 54.90 17.36
CA CYS A 787 -3.38 55.40 16.00
C CYS A 787 -3.96 56.83 15.99
N THR A 788 -3.27 57.74 15.30
CA THR A 788 -3.55 59.19 15.34
C THR A 788 -4.49 59.68 14.23
N ASN A 789 -4.62 58.91 13.15
CA ASN A 789 -5.28 59.34 11.90
C ASN A 789 -6.60 58.59 11.62
N ILE A 790 -7.22 58.02 12.65
CA ILE A 790 -8.52 57.32 12.61
C ILE A 790 -9.41 57.79 13.79
N ASN A 791 -10.73 57.74 13.61
CA ASN A 791 -11.70 58.14 14.63
C ASN A 791 -12.05 57.00 15.61
N GLU A 792 -12.81 57.28 16.67
CA GLU A 792 -13.12 56.29 17.70
C GLU A 792 -14.05 55.15 17.23
N ASP A 793 -14.97 55.42 16.29
CA ASP A 793 -15.82 54.38 15.72
C ASP A 793 -14.98 53.42 14.84
N GLU A 794 -14.04 53.97 14.08
CA GLU A 794 -13.06 53.20 13.28
C GLU A 794 -12.14 52.36 14.17
N LYS A 795 -11.68 52.90 15.30
CA LYS A 795 -10.89 52.13 16.28
C LYS A 795 -11.68 50.94 16.81
N LEU A 796 -12.94 51.13 17.17
CA LEU A 796 -13.78 50.04 17.68
C LEU A 796 -14.02 48.97 16.61
N GLN A 797 -14.27 49.37 15.36
CA GLN A 797 -14.42 48.46 14.23
C GLN A 797 -13.13 47.67 13.96
N LEU A 798 -11.97 48.33 13.90
CA LEU A 798 -10.68 47.68 13.66
C LEU A 798 -10.29 46.72 14.78
N ILE A 799 -10.58 47.06 16.04
CA ILE A 799 -10.35 46.16 17.18
C ILE A 799 -11.20 44.90 17.03
N ASN A 800 -12.49 45.04 16.73
CA ASN A 800 -13.38 43.88 16.54
C ASN A 800 -12.97 43.04 15.32
N GLN A 801 -12.45 43.66 14.27
CA GLN A 801 -12.03 42.97 13.05
C GLN A 801 -10.75 42.14 13.23
N ASN A 802 -9.85 42.53 14.15
CA ASN A 802 -8.51 41.94 14.30
C ASN A 802 -8.30 41.21 15.64
N VAL A 803 -9.37 40.95 16.39
CA VAL A 803 -9.30 40.14 17.62
C VAL A 803 -9.32 38.66 17.29
N PHE A 804 -8.43 37.88 17.91
CA PHE A 804 -8.40 36.43 17.79
C PHE A 804 -9.21 35.75 18.91
N ASN A 805 -9.78 34.59 18.60
CA ASN A 805 -10.47 33.72 19.53
C ASN A 805 -10.03 32.25 19.34
N SER A 806 -10.52 31.33 20.17
CA SER A 806 -10.08 29.93 20.16
C SER A 806 -10.32 29.21 18.83
N LEU A 807 -11.40 29.55 18.11
CA LEU A 807 -11.70 28.92 16.82
C LEU A 807 -10.64 29.21 15.75
N ASP A 808 -9.86 30.29 15.90
CA ASP A 808 -8.81 30.65 14.94
C ASP A 808 -7.61 29.69 14.96
N PHE A 809 -7.51 28.83 15.98
CA PHE A 809 -6.44 27.83 16.10
C PHE A 809 -6.94 26.41 16.43
N GLU A 810 -8.25 26.15 16.39
CA GLU A 810 -8.80 24.80 16.58
C GLU A 810 -8.58 23.91 15.35
N PHE A 811 -7.35 23.44 15.16
CA PHE A 811 -6.92 22.73 13.94
C PHE A 811 -7.08 21.20 13.97
N LEU A 812 -7.53 20.60 15.08
CA LEU A 812 -7.65 19.15 15.20
C LEU A 812 -8.59 18.58 14.13
N ASN A 813 -8.06 17.70 13.29
CA ASN A 813 -8.85 16.93 12.34
C ASN A 813 -8.51 15.43 12.50
N ILE A 814 -9.40 14.70 13.15
CA ILE A 814 -9.23 13.26 13.44
C ILE A 814 -9.13 12.43 12.15
N GLN A 815 -9.82 12.82 11.08
CA GLN A 815 -9.75 12.11 9.80
C GLN A 815 -8.37 12.25 9.16
N ASN A 816 -7.77 13.44 9.23
CA ASN A 816 -6.40 13.65 8.75
C ASN A 816 -5.41 12.80 9.56
N MET A 817 -5.56 12.74 10.89
CA MET A 817 -4.73 11.89 11.76
C MET A 817 -4.82 10.40 11.37
N LYS A 818 -6.02 9.89 11.11
CA LYS A 818 -6.22 8.50 10.64
C LYS A 818 -5.62 8.27 9.26
N SER A 819 -5.71 9.27 8.37
CA SER A 819 -5.23 9.18 6.99
C SER A 819 -3.69 9.18 6.90
N LEU A 820 -2.97 9.63 7.94
CA LEU A 820 -1.50 9.56 7.97
C LEU A 820 -0.98 8.13 7.75
N PHE A 821 -1.67 7.15 8.32
CA PHE A 821 -1.34 5.72 8.27
C PHE A 821 -1.83 5.00 7.00
N SER A 822 -2.52 5.71 6.10
CA SER A 822 -2.92 5.19 4.79
C SER A 822 -1.84 5.50 3.76
N SER A 823 -0.67 4.89 3.91
CA SER A 823 0.44 4.97 2.96
C SER A 823 0.17 4.14 1.70
N GLU A 824 0.98 4.33 0.65
CA GLU A 824 0.92 3.49 -0.55
C GLU A 824 1.17 2.01 -0.20
N THR A 825 2.19 1.73 0.63
CA THR A 825 2.44 0.37 1.13
C THR A 825 1.21 -0.24 1.82
N ALA A 826 0.50 0.53 2.66
CA ALA A 826 -0.69 0.04 3.33
C ALA A 826 -1.83 -0.28 2.34
N LEU A 827 -1.95 0.50 1.26
CA LEU A 827 -2.90 0.23 0.17
C LEU A 827 -2.52 -1.03 -0.61
N LEU A 828 -1.25 -1.14 -1.03
CA LEU A 828 -0.73 -2.31 -1.75
C LEU A 828 -0.90 -3.59 -0.93
N ILE A 829 -0.58 -3.55 0.37
CA ILE A 829 -0.83 -4.67 1.28
C ILE A 829 -2.32 -5.03 1.27
N LYS A 830 -3.20 -4.02 1.37
CA LYS A 830 -4.64 -4.26 1.40
C LYS A 830 -5.12 -4.92 0.11
N GLU A 831 -4.63 -4.52 -1.06
CA GLU A 831 -4.98 -5.09 -2.36
C GLU A 831 -4.37 -6.49 -2.57
N GLU A 832 -3.11 -6.69 -2.16
CA GLU A 832 -2.43 -7.97 -2.30
C GLU A 832 -2.96 -9.03 -1.33
N THR A 833 -3.40 -8.64 -0.13
CA THR A 833 -3.96 -9.57 0.87
C THR A 833 -5.47 -9.48 1.01
N TRP A 834 -6.16 -8.84 0.06
CA TRP A 834 -7.62 -8.83 0.05
C TRP A 834 -8.16 -10.26 -0.15
N PRO A 835 -9.46 -10.51 0.08
CA PRO A 835 -9.95 -11.88 0.15
C PRO A 835 -10.08 -12.55 -1.22
N TYR A 836 -9.88 -11.85 -2.32
CA TYR A 836 -10.20 -12.34 -3.66
C TYR A 836 -9.06 -13.18 -4.21
N GLU A 837 -9.38 -14.42 -4.59
CA GLU A 837 -8.47 -15.38 -5.24
C GLU A 837 -8.81 -15.56 -6.73
N LEU A 838 -10.04 -15.20 -7.13
CA LEU A 838 -10.49 -15.08 -8.51
C LEU A 838 -11.57 -14.00 -8.56
N VAL A 839 -11.51 -13.09 -9.53
CA VAL A 839 -12.58 -12.18 -9.93
C VAL A 839 -12.66 -12.20 -11.45
N LEU A 840 -13.56 -13.01 -11.99
CA LEU A 840 -13.71 -13.18 -13.42
C LEU A 840 -14.26 -11.91 -14.08
N TYR A 841 -13.51 -11.37 -15.04
CA TYR A 841 -14.01 -10.34 -15.95
C TYR A 841 -14.05 -10.87 -17.39
N ALA A 842 -14.99 -10.36 -18.18
CA ALA A 842 -15.06 -10.60 -19.60
C ALA A 842 -15.59 -9.36 -20.33
N PHE A 843 -15.07 -9.12 -21.54
CA PHE A 843 -15.56 -8.06 -22.43
C PHE A 843 -15.19 -8.35 -23.90
N GLN A 844 -15.95 -7.75 -24.83
CA GLN A 844 -15.71 -7.86 -26.26
C GLN A 844 -14.76 -6.77 -26.78
N GLU A 845 -13.65 -7.17 -27.39
CA GLU A 845 -12.81 -6.32 -28.26
C GLU A 845 -13.13 -6.55 -29.73
N SER A 846 -12.62 -5.69 -30.61
CA SER A 846 -12.83 -5.82 -32.06
C SER A 846 -12.25 -7.13 -32.61
N GLY A 847 -13.09 -8.14 -32.76
CA GLY A 847 -12.74 -9.46 -33.29
C GLY A 847 -12.13 -10.43 -32.27
N ASN A 848 -12.18 -10.12 -30.97
CA ASN A 848 -11.66 -10.98 -29.91
C ASN A 848 -12.50 -10.88 -28.63
N ASN A 849 -12.68 -12.00 -27.93
CA ASN A 849 -13.31 -12.00 -26.61
C ASN A 849 -12.20 -12.06 -25.55
N VAL A 850 -12.18 -11.09 -24.64
CA VAL A 850 -11.20 -11.05 -23.55
C VAL A 850 -11.84 -11.64 -22.30
N ILE A 851 -11.15 -12.60 -21.69
CA ILE A 851 -11.52 -13.22 -20.42
C ILE A 851 -10.28 -13.19 -19.53
N GLY A 852 -10.42 -12.73 -18.29
CA GLY A 852 -9.30 -12.58 -17.37
C GLY A 852 -9.69 -12.57 -15.90
N ASP A 853 -8.70 -12.45 -15.04
CA ASP A 853 -8.84 -12.35 -13.59
C ASP A 853 -8.42 -10.96 -13.08
N ALA A 854 -9.27 -10.35 -12.26
CA ALA A 854 -9.02 -9.06 -11.60
C ALA A 854 -8.64 -9.19 -10.12
N SER A 855 -8.41 -10.40 -9.60
CA SER A 855 -8.01 -10.61 -8.20
C SER A 855 -6.60 -10.12 -7.87
N GLY A 856 -5.77 -9.87 -8.89
CA GLY A 856 -4.35 -9.53 -8.73
C GLY A 856 -3.50 -10.70 -8.24
N LYS A 857 -4.05 -11.93 -8.18
CA LYS A 857 -3.32 -13.14 -7.79
C LYS A 857 -2.77 -13.86 -9.03
N ASN A 858 -2.05 -14.95 -8.81
CA ASN A 858 -1.44 -15.77 -9.85
C ASN A 858 -2.43 -16.66 -10.61
N THR A 859 -3.70 -16.27 -10.69
CA THR A 859 -4.75 -17.08 -11.32
C THR A 859 -4.54 -17.13 -12.82
N SER A 860 -4.14 -18.31 -13.31
CA SER A 860 -4.02 -18.58 -14.74
C SER A 860 -5.35 -19.06 -15.31
N ILE A 861 -5.73 -18.58 -16.49
CA ILE A 861 -7.01 -18.92 -17.13
C ILE A 861 -6.74 -19.56 -18.50
N GLU A 862 -7.21 -20.80 -18.67
CA GLU A 862 -7.25 -21.49 -19.96
C GLU A 862 -8.70 -21.72 -20.37
N TYR A 863 -9.04 -21.40 -21.62
CA TYR A 863 -10.42 -21.46 -22.09
C TYR A 863 -10.52 -21.78 -23.59
N SER A 864 -11.66 -22.34 -24.00
CA SER A 864 -11.96 -22.60 -25.42
C SER A 864 -12.11 -21.28 -26.19
N LYS A 865 -11.36 -21.11 -27.28
CA LYS A 865 -11.27 -19.84 -28.04
C LYS A 865 -12.61 -19.35 -28.63
N ASP A 866 -13.59 -20.24 -28.75
CA ASP A 866 -14.90 -20.01 -29.33
C ASP A 866 -16.01 -19.73 -28.29
N ILE A 867 -15.66 -19.53 -27.01
CA ILE A 867 -16.62 -19.10 -25.99
C ILE A 867 -17.20 -17.72 -26.36
N GLY A 868 -18.52 -17.68 -26.47
CA GLY A 868 -19.27 -16.45 -26.75
C GLY A 868 -19.45 -15.62 -25.48
N LEU A 869 -19.56 -14.30 -25.66
CA LEU A 869 -19.90 -13.36 -24.60
C LEU A 869 -21.28 -12.75 -24.87
N VAL A 870 -22.14 -12.74 -23.85
CA VAL A 870 -23.49 -12.18 -23.91
C VAL A 870 -23.73 -11.36 -22.66
N TYR A 871 -24.26 -10.15 -22.78
CA TYR A 871 -24.55 -9.32 -21.61
C TYR A 871 -25.52 -10.03 -20.65
N GLY A 872 -25.14 -10.18 -19.39
CA GLY A 872 -25.95 -10.78 -18.33
C GLY A 872 -26.69 -9.76 -17.46
N ILE A 873 -26.46 -9.81 -16.16
CA ILE A 873 -27.04 -8.92 -15.14
C ILE A 873 -26.35 -7.56 -15.14
N ASN A 874 -25.01 -7.52 -15.09
CA ASN A 874 -24.24 -6.28 -14.93
C ASN A 874 -23.05 -6.11 -15.88
N SER A 875 -22.61 -7.20 -16.51
CA SER A 875 -21.46 -7.26 -17.39
C SER A 875 -21.64 -8.38 -18.43
N ASP A 876 -20.63 -8.62 -19.27
CA ASP A 876 -20.66 -9.73 -20.22
C ASP A 876 -20.51 -11.06 -19.49
N ALA A 877 -21.47 -11.96 -19.71
CA ALA A 877 -21.49 -13.32 -19.24
C ALA A 877 -20.86 -14.27 -20.27
N LEU A 878 -20.21 -15.32 -19.79
CA LEU A 878 -19.69 -16.41 -20.61
C LEU A 878 -20.84 -17.32 -21.00
N TYR A 879 -20.98 -17.59 -22.30
CA TYR A 879 -21.88 -18.62 -22.82
C TYR A 879 -21.12 -19.93 -23.06
N LEU A 880 -21.54 -20.98 -22.35
CA LEU A 880 -21.05 -22.35 -22.57
C LEU A 880 -22.13 -23.17 -23.25
N ASN A 881 -21.77 -23.81 -24.37
CA ASN A 881 -22.68 -24.64 -25.16
C ASN A 881 -22.98 -26.03 -24.53
N GLY A 882 -22.26 -26.40 -23.47
CA GLY A 882 -22.38 -27.67 -22.74
C GLY A 882 -21.84 -28.91 -23.46
N SER A 883 -21.09 -28.74 -24.54
CA SER A 883 -20.52 -29.82 -25.35
C SER A 883 -18.99 -29.88 -25.26
N ASN A 884 -18.29 -28.95 -25.91
CA ASN A 884 -16.84 -28.95 -26.07
C ASN A 884 -16.17 -27.68 -25.51
N GLN A 885 -16.96 -26.78 -24.94
CA GLN A 885 -16.49 -25.53 -24.36
C GLN A 885 -16.27 -25.72 -22.86
N SER A 886 -15.08 -25.36 -22.41
CA SER A 886 -14.71 -25.37 -20.99
C SER A 886 -13.76 -24.23 -20.69
N ILE A 887 -13.70 -23.87 -19.42
CA ILE A 887 -12.74 -22.90 -18.88
C ILE A 887 -12.20 -23.43 -17.56
N SER A 888 -10.89 -23.30 -17.36
CA SER A 888 -10.19 -23.73 -16.17
C SER A 888 -9.42 -22.57 -15.56
N PHE A 889 -9.53 -22.44 -14.23
CA PHE A 889 -8.87 -21.42 -13.43
C PHE A 889 -7.85 -22.12 -12.52
N SER A 890 -6.57 -21.75 -12.63
CA SER A 890 -5.48 -22.36 -11.87
C SER A 890 -4.89 -21.39 -10.87
N ASN A 891 -4.97 -21.71 -9.58
CA ASN A 891 -4.37 -20.96 -8.47
C ASN A 891 -4.12 -21.95 -7.31
N ASP A 892 -2.94 -21.90 -6.69
CA ASP A 892 -2.56 -22.78 -5.58
C ASP A 892 -3.55 -22.72 -4.41
N PHE A 893 -4.26 -21.61 -4.20
CA PHE A 893 -5.32 -21.56 -3.18
C PHE A 893 -6.47 -22.56 -3.45
N PHE A 894 -6.77 -22.88 -4.71
CA PHE A 894 -7.92 -23.70 -5.09
C PHE A 894 -7.79 -25.17 -4.73
N GLU A 895 -6.59 -25.62 -4.39
CA GLU A 895 -6.35 -26.98 -3.88
C GLU A 895 -7.06 -27.20 -2.53
N ASN A 896 -7.36 -26.13 -1.78
CA ASN A 896 -7.91 -26.16 -0.43
C ASN A 896 -7.04 -26.95 0.55
N GLY A 897 -7.64 -27.79 1.39
CA GLY A 897 -6.96 -28.56 2.43
C GLY A 897 -7.87 -28.81 3.62
N LEU A 898 -7.29 -28.77 4.81
CA LEU A 898 -8.02 -29.06 6.05
C LEU A 898 -8.63 -27.82 6.69
N THR A 899 -7.92 -26.69 6.67
CA THR A 899 -8.15 -25.55 7.59
C THR A 899 -8.62 -24.27 6.91
N ASN A 900 -8.44 -24.15 5.60
CA ASN A 900 -8.79 -22.95 4.86
C ASN A 900 -10.32 -22.78 4.78
N SER A 901 -10.79 -21.55 4.98
CA SER A 901 -12.17 -21.18 4.71
C SER A 901 -12.25 -20.51 3.33
N PHE A 902 -13.37 -20.66 2.63
CA PHE A 902 -13.54 -20.04 1.32
C PHE A 902 -14.99 -19.75 0.99
N SER A 903 -15.22 -18.87 0.01
CA SER A 903 -16.54 -18.67 -0.58
C SER A 903 -16.46 -18.75 -2.11
N ILE A 904 -17.52 -19.26 -2.72
CA ILE A 904 -17.73 -19.28 -4.17
C ILE A 904 -19.00 -18.50 -4.44
N TYR A 905 -18.99 -17.57 -5.38
CA TYR A 905 -20.24 -16.99 -5.86
C TYR A 905 -20.17 -16.61 -7.35
N PHE A 906 -21.32 -16.71 -8.02
CA PHE A 906 -21.49 -16.38 -9.42
C PHE A 906 -22.97 -16.24 -9.76
N TRP A 907 -23.26 -15.51 -10.83
CA TRP A 907 -24.57 -15.54 -11.48
C TRP A 907 -24.63 -16.70 -12.47
N LEU A 908 -25.75 -17.40 -12.50
CA LEU A 908 -26.00 -18.53 -13.39
C LEU A 908 -27.38 -18.41 -14.02
N ARG A 909 -27.45 -18.65 -15.33
CA ARG A 909 -28.71 -18.93 -16.01
C ARG A 909 -28.56 -20.21 -16.83
N ASN A 910 -29.31 -21.24 -16.47
CA ASN A 910 -29.31 -22.52 -17.17
C ASN A 910 -30.41 -22.55 -18.24
N LEU A 911 -30.08 -23.01 -19.45
CA LEU A 911 -31.05 -23.29 -20.52
C LEU A 911 -31.29 -24.81 -20.72
N GLY A 912 -30.49 -25.63 -20.03
CA GLY A 912 -30.56 -27.07 -20.04
C GLY A 912 -31.87 -27.60 -19.44
N LYS A 913 -32.32 -28.75 -19.97
CA LYS A 913 -33.60 -29.38 -19.61
C LYS A 913 -33.43 -30.81 -19.10
N ASP A 914 -32.19 -31.29 -19.06
CA ASP A 914 -31.89 -32.65 -18.62
C ASP A 914 -31.89 -32.69 -17.08
N THR A 915 -32.43 -33.77 -16.53
CA THR A 915 -32.44 -34.04 -15.08
C THR A 915 -31.23 -34.87 -14.65
N ILE A 916 -30.42 -35.36 -15.58
CA ILE A 916 -29.21 -36.17 -15.35
C ILE A 916 -28.14 -35.33 -14.64
N LYS A 917 -27.53 -35.95 -13.61
CA LYS A 917 -26.40 -35.38 -12.89
C LYS A 917 -25.24 -35.06 -13.84
N SER A 918 -24.96 -33.77 -14.03
CA SER A 918 -23.94 -33.27 -14.97
C SER A 918 -23.03 -32.26 -14.27
N LYS A 919 -21.72 -32.30 -14.54
CA LYS A 919 -20.77 -31.40 -13.85
C LYS A 919 -20.93 -29.97 -14.34
N LEU A 920 -21.10 -29.02 -13.40
CA LEU A 920 -21.07 -27.59 -13.70
C LEU A 920 -19.67 -27.03 -13.43
N ILE A 921 -19.29 -26.95 -12.16
CA ILE A 921 -18.02 -26.35 -11.72
C ILE A 921 -17.49 -27.04 -10.47
N GLY A 922 -16.17 -27.22 -10.36
CA GLY A 922 -15.55 -27.69 -9.13
C GLY A 922 -14.05 -27.88 -9.21
N SER A 923 -13.44 -28.26 -8.08
CA SER A 923 -12.08 -28.78 -8.00
C SER A 923 -12.13 -30.15 -7.34
N LYS A 924 -11.73 -31.18 -8.09
CA LYS A 924 -11.80 -32.57 -7.63
C LYS A 924 -10.62 -33.37 -8.18
N GLU A 925 -9.84 -33.94 -7.28
CA GLU A 925 -8.69 -34.80 -7.57
C GLU A 925 -8.69 -35.96 -6.56
N ASP A 926 -8.37 -37.18 -7.00
CA ASP A 926 -8.44 -38.39 -6.17
C ASP A 926 -9.74 -38.54 -5.36
N ASN A 927 -10.86 -38.13 -5.99
CA ASN A 927 -12.20 -38.12 -5.42
C ASN A 927 -12.35 -37.28 -4.12
N CYS A 928 -11.47 -36.31 -3.90
CA CYS A 928 -11.51 -35.32 -2.82
C CYS A 928 -11.79 -33.92 -3.38
N GLY A 929 -12.39 -33.05 -2.57
CA GLY A 929 -12.70 -31.67 -2.95
C GLY A 929 -14.20 -31.40 -3.05
N TRP A 930 -14.60 -30.54 -3.99
CA TRP A 930 -15.98 -30.11 -4.13
C TRP A 930 -16.40 -29.95 -5.61
N GLU A 931 -17.66 -30.25 -5.90
CA GLU A 931 -18.26 -30.04 -7.23
C GLU A 931 -19.72 -29.56 -7.07
N ILE A 932 -20.12 -28.62 -7.93
CA ILE A 932 -21.52 -28.25 -8.17
C ILE A 932 -21.99 -29.01 -9.42
N TYR A 933 -23.11 -29.70 -9.31
CA TYR A 933 -23.73 -30.42 -10.42
C TYR A 933 -25.08 -29.81 -10.78
N PHE A 934 -25.46 -29.88 -12.06
CA PHE A 934 -26.86 -29.85 -12.45
C PHE A 934 -27.50 -31.20 -12.11
N GLN A 935 -28.67 -31.20 -11.50
CA GLN A 935 -29.47 -32.40 -11.26
C GLN A 935 -30.95 -32.02 -11.10
N ASP A 936 -31.85 -32.82 -11.65
CA ASP A 936 -33.29 -32.59 -11.59
C ASP A 936 -33.70 -31.18 -12.07
N THR A 937 -34.35 -30.36 -11.23
CA THR A 937 -34.69 -28.96 -11.56
C THR A 937 -33.70 -27.95 -10.99
N GLY A 938 -32.64 -28.42 -10.34
CA GLY A 938 -31.83 -27.61 -9.46
C GLY A 938 -30.33 -27.86 -9.60
N LEU A 939 -29.63 -27.61 -8.50
CA LEU A 939 -28.20 -27.86 -8.35
C LEU A 939 -27.95 -28.82 -7.20
N VAL A 940 -26.80 -29.49 -7.21
CA VAL A 940 -26.30 -30.25 -6.06
C VAL A 940 -24.91 -29.74 -5.73
N PHE A 941 -24.73 -29.27 -4.49
CA PHE A 941 -23.39 -29.02 -3.95
C PHE A 941 -22.87 -30.27 -3.27
N ASN A 942 -21.72 -30.75 -3.75
CA ASN A 942 -21.03 -31.91 -3.23
C ASN A 942 -19.69 -31.49 -2.63
N MET A 943 -19.39 -31.98 -1.43
CA MET A 943 -18.11 -31.80 -0.75
C MET A 943 -17.71 -33.11 -0.11
N ILE A 944 -16.51 -33.61 -0.42
CA ILE A 944 -16.02 -34.91 0.02
C ILE A 944 -14.57 -34.82 0.50
N ASP A 945 -14.27 -35.45 1.63
CA ASP A 945 -12.91 -35.52 2.18
C ASP A 945 -12.17 -36.82 1.80
N SER A 946 -10.87 -36.84 2.05
CA SER A 946 -9.98 -38.01 1.87
C SER A 946 -10.37 -39.27 2.65
N ASN A 947 -11.30 -39.17 3.60
CA ASN A 947 -11.80 -40.29 4.39
C ASN A 947 -13.18 -40.78 3.90
N GLY A 948 -13.73 -40.16 2.85
CA GLY A 948 -15.04 -40.47 2.29
C GLY A 948 -16.23 -39.88 3.03
N ASN A 949 -16.02 -38.94 3.97
CA ASN A 949 -17.14 -38.19 4.55
C ASN A 949 -17.66 -37.18 3.52
N GLU A 950 -18.98 -37.10 3.36
CA GLU A 950 -19.60 -36.37 2.26
C GLU A 950 -20.74 -35.46 2.74
N LYS A 951 -20.83 -34.28 2.15
CA LYS A 951 -22.03 -33.45 2.13
C LYS A 951 -22.54 -33.37 0.69
N ASN A 952 -23.78 -33.79 0.48
CA ASN A 952 -24.42 -33.80 -0.83
C ASN A 952 -25.80 -33.14 -0.71
N ILE A 953 -25.89 -31.86 -1.06
CA ILE A 953 -27.05 -31.00 -0.75
C ILE A 953 -27.74 -30.59 -2.04
N TYR A 954 -29.02 -30.95 -2.19
CA TYR A 954 -29.86 -30.56 -3.31
C TYR A 954 -30.45 -29.16 -3.09
N LEU A 955 -30.33 -28.30 -4.10
CA LEU A 955 -30.78 -26.91 -4.14
C LEU A 955 -31.87 -26.81 -5.21
N SER A 956 -33.13 -26.70 -4.80
CA SER A 956 -34.29 -26.79 -5.70
C SER A 956 -34.42 -25.61 -6.66
N ASP A 957 -35.02 -25.87 -7.83
CA ASP A 957 -35.64 -24.89 -8.72
C ASP A 957 -34.77 -23.77 -9.30
N VAL A 958 -33.47 -24.04 -9.50
CA VAL A 958 -32.51 -23.12 -10.15
C VAL A 958 -32.61 -23.15 -11.68
N SER A 959 -33.03 -24.27 -12.28
CA SER A 959 -33.11 -24.46 -13.75
C SER A 959 -34.47 -24.04 -14.31
N ASN A 960 -34.81 -22.76 -14.14
CA ASN A 960 -36.08 -22.17 -14.61
C ASN A 960 -35.88 -21.15 -15.75
N ASN A 961 -34.68 -21.11 -16.33
CA ASN A 961 -34.22 -20.15 -17.34
C ASN A 961 -34.23 -18.67 -16.87
N SER A 962 -34.29 -18.41 -15.57
CA SER A 962 -33.97 -17.11 -14.96
C SER A 962 -32.50 -17.08 -14.56
N TRP A 963 -31.96 -15.87 -14.41
CA TRP A 963 -30.74 -15.70 -13.64
C TRP A 963 -30.98 -16.00 -12.17
N HIS A 964 -29.96 -16.60 -11.54
CA HIS A 964 -29.86 -16.79 -10.12
C HIS A 964 -28.45 -16.43 -9.65
N TYR A 965 -28.34 -15.86 -8.45
CA TYR A 965 -27.07 -15.57 -7.81
C TYR A 965 -26.76 -16.65 -6.76
N ILE A 966 -25.78 -17.50 -7.06
CA ILE A 966 -25.39 -18.60 -6.16
C ILE A 966 -24.26 -18.09 -5.27
N THR A 967 -24.37 -18.30 -3.95
CA THR A 967 -23.27 -18.10 -3.01
C THR A 967 -23.11 -19.30 -2.09
N ILE A 968 -21.91 -19.86 -2.02
CA ILE A 968 -21.52 -20.95 -1.13
C ILE A 968 -20.39 -20.44 -0.23
N SER A 969 -20.51 -20.64 1.08
CA SER A 969 -19.52 -20.21 2.06
C SER A 969 -19.17 -21.36 3.00
N VAL A 970 -17.90 -21.75 3.00
CA VAL A 970 -17.30 -22.79 3.85
C VAL A 970 -16.47 -22.13 4.94
N ASP A 971 -16.88 -22.29 6.21
CA ASP A 971 -16.19 -21.73 7.38
C ASP A 971 -15.65 -22.86 8.27
N ARG A 972 -14.32 -23.03 8.29
CA ARG A 972 -13.64 -24.06 9.08
C ARG A 972 -13.40 -23.64 10.54
N LEU A 973 -13.43 -22.34 10.84
CA LEU A 973 -13.33 -21.85 12.21
C LEU A 973 -14.63 -22.10 12.99
N LYS A 974 -15.78 -21.99 12.32
CA LYS A 974 -17.11 -22.30 12.88
C LYS A 974 -17.61 -23.70 12.55
N GLU A 975 -16.97 -24.39 11.61
CA GLU A 975 -17.42 -25.68 11.05
C GLU A 975 -18.82 -25.59 10.44
N GLN A 976 -19.04 -24.55 9.64
CA GLN A 976 -20.34 -24.21 9.08
C GLN A 976 -20.27 -24.07 7.56
N LEU A 977 -21.25 -24.64 6.87
CA LEU A 977 -21.52 -24.43 5.45
C LEU A 977 -22.80 -23.61 5.30
N LEU A 978 -22.73 -22.51 4.57
CA LEU A 978 -23.88 -21.67 4.20
C LEU A 978 -24.04 -21.67 2.69
N ILE A 979 -25.27 -21.88 2.21
CA ILE A 979 -25.61 -21.78 0.79
C ILE A 979 -26.76 -20.80 0.63
N PHE A 980 -26.59 -19.85 -0.28
CA PHE A 980 -27.58 -18.85 -0.65
C PHE A 980 -27.91 -18.96 -2.13
N ILE A 981 -29.19 -18.78 -2.45
CA ILE A 981 -29.69 -18.56 -3.80
C ILE A 981 -30.39 -17.21 -3.75
N ASP A 982 -29.95 -16.29 -4.61
CA ASP A 982 -30.42 -14.91 -4.67
C ASP A 982 -30.21 -14.19 -3.33
N ASP A 983 -31.30 -13.70 -2.72
CA ASP A 983 -31.29 -13.01 -1.42
C ASP A 983 -31.64 -13.94 -0.25
N ASN A 984 -31.78 -15.25 -0.48
CA ASN A 984 -32.24 -16.23 0.53
C ASN A 984 -31.15 -17.21 0.96
N LEU A 985 -31.11 -17.50 2.27
CA LEU A 985 -30.30 -18.59 2.83
C LEU A 985 -31.07 -19.91 2.68
N VAL A 986 -30.58 -20.80 1.82
CA VAL A 986 -31.26 -22.07 1.49
C VAL A 986 -30.72 -23.27 2.26
N ALA A 987 -29.46 -23.23 2.71
CA ALA A 987 -28.88 -24.28 3.56
C ALA A 987 -27.92 -23.70 4.60
N ASN A 988 -27.93 -24.26 5.81
CA ASN A 988 -27.01 -23.98 6.90
C ASN A 988 -26.68 -25.29 7.60
N GLU A 989 -25.51 -25.84 7.30
CA GLU A 989 -25.12 -27.21 7.68
C GLU A 989 -23.85 -27.21 8.53
N SER A 990 -23.74 -28.18 9.43
CA SER A 990 -22.45 -28.52 10.06
C SER A 990 -21.54 -29.19 9.04
N ILE A 991 -20.25 -28.84 9.08
CA ILE A 991 -19.18 -29.53 8.34
C ILE A 991 -18.09 -30.06 9.26
N LYS A 992 -18.38 -30.18 10.57
CA LYS A 992 -17.43 -30.70 11.58
C LYS A 992 -16.95 -32.11 11.26
N GLU A 993 -17.75 -32.89 10.57
CA GLU A 993 -17.45 -34.25 10.11
C GLU A 993 -16.52 -34.28 8.88
N ILE A 994 -16.46 -33.20 8.10
CA ILE A 994 -15.64 -33.11 6.88
C ILE A 994 -14.22 -32.68 7.26
N LEU A 995 -13.22 -33.51 6.95
CA LEU A 995 -11.81 -33.27 7.22
C LEU A 995 -11.10 -32.73 5.99
N ASN A 996 -10.04 -33.38 5.52
CA ASN A 996 -9.16 -32.86 4.48
C ASN A 996 -9.80 -32.97 3.09
N ILE A 997 -10.12 -31.81 2.50
CA ILE A 997 -10.70 -31.67 1.14
C ILE A 997 -9.66 -31.23 0.10
N TYR A 998 -8.38 -31.52 0.34
CA TYR A 998 -7.32 -31.24 -0.63
C TYR A 998 -7.70 -31.80 -2.01
N SER A 999 -7.47 -31.01 -3.04
CA SER A 999 -7.86 -31.23 -4.45
C SER A 999 -6.79 -30.63 -5.36
N SER A 1000 -7.03 -30.57 -6.67
CA SER A 1000 -6.11 -29.89 -7.59
C SER A 1000 -6.11 -28.38 -7.39
N ASN A 1001 -5.06 -27.69 -7.82
CA ASN A 1001 -5.03 -26.23 -7.91
C ASN A 1001 -5.90 -25.65 -9.05
N ILE A 1002 -6.71 -26.47 -9.72
CA ILE A 1002 -7.53 -26.10 -10.89
C ILE A 1002 -9.02 -26.22 -10.55
N ILE A 1003 -9.76 -25.11 -10.69
CA ILE A 1003 -11.22 -25.13 -10.75
C ILE A 1003 -11.62 -25.24 -12.21
N SER A 1004 -12.38 -26.28 -12.55
CA SER A 1004 -12.87 -26.53 -13.90
C SER A 1004 -14.35 -26.17 -14.01
N LEU A 1005 -14.70 -25.25 -14.92
CA LEU A 1005 -16.06 -24.91 -15.30
C LEU A 1005 -16.37 -25.59 -16.65
N LEU A 1006 -17.22 -26.61 -16.60
CA LEU A 1006 -17.53 -27.53 -17.70
C LEU A 1006 -18.93 -27.28 -18.28
N SER A 1007 -19.93 -27.10 -17.41
CA SER A 1007 -21.35 -26.99 -17.79
C SER A 1007 -21.85 -28.15 -18.68
N GLU A 1008 -21.49 -29.38 -18.35
CA GLU A 1008 -21.76 -30.57 -19.18
C GLU A 1008 -23.26 -30.73 -19.51
N ASN A 1009 -23.55 -31.03 -20.78
CA ASN A 1009 -24.88 -31.29 -21.36
C ASN A 1009 -25.90 -30.15 -21.28
N ASN A 1010 -25.60 -29.09 -20.54
CA ASN A 1010 -26.55 -28.04 -20.20
C ASN A 1010 -25.97 -26.69 -20.63
N PRO A 1011 -26.45 -26.10 -21.75
CA PRO A 1011 -25.98 -24.79 -22.15
C PRO A 1011 -26.38 -23.74 -21.10
N SER A 1012 -25.42 -22.92 -20.69
CA SER A 1012 -25.61 -21.98 -19.58
C SER A 1012 -24.83 -20.68 -19.76
N TYR A 1013 -25.22 -19.68 -18.98
CA TYR A 1013 -24.52 -18.40 -18.86
C TYR A 1013 -23.96 -18.22 -17.46
N ILE A 1014 -22.71 -17.78 -17.35
CA ILE A 1014 -22.02 -17.53 -16.09
C ILE A 1014 -21.45 -16.11 -16.09
N GLU A 1015 -21.71 -15.35 -15.02
CA GLU A 1015 -21.20 -13.98 -14.86
C GLU A 1015 -20.61 -13.77 -13.47
N GLY A 1016 -19.50 -13.01 -13.40
CA GLY A 1016 -18.95 -12.51 -12.14
C GLY A 1016 -18.46 -13.59 -11.18
N LEU A 1017 -17.99 -14.73 -11.71
CA LEU A 1017 -17.45 -15.81 -10.89
C LEU A 1017 -16.31 -15.31 -9.99
N THR A 1018 -16.46 -15.55 -8.71
CA THR A 1018 -15.52 -15.10 -7.69
C THR A 1018 -15.24 -16.19 -6.66
N ILE A 1019 -13.96 -16.35 -6.32
CA ILE A 1019 -13.50 -17.17 -5.19
C ILE A 1019 -12.90 -16.26 -4.12
N LEU A 1020 -13.31 -16.49 -2.87
CA LEU A 1020 -12.76 -15.78 -1.71
C LEU A 1020 -12.01 -16.74 -0.78
N ASN A 1021 -10.93 -16.28 -0.14
CA ASN A 1021 -10.21 -16.99 0.93
C ASN A 1021 -10.82 -16.81 2.34
N LYS A 1022 -12.08 -16.38 2.40
CA LYS A 1022 -12.81 -16.16 3.66
C LYS A 1022 -14.29 -16.55 3.53
N PRO A 1023 -14.98 -16.80 4.65
CA PRO A 1023 -16.41 -17.03 4.63
C PRO A 1023 -17.21 -15.74 4.38
N THR A 1024 -18.42 -15.89 3.86
CA THR A 1024 -19.35 -14.81 3.52
C THR A 1024 -20.56 -14.81 4.45
N THR A 1025 -21.01 -13.62 4.84
CA THR A 1025 -22.17 -13.41 5.71
C THR A 1025 -23.39 -12.99 4.91
N SER A 1026 -24.60 -13.23 5.43
CA SER A 1026 -25.86 -12.86 4.74
C SER A 1026 -25.93 -11.38 4.37
N GLN A 1027 -25.41 -10.48 5.21
CA GLN A 1027 -25.36 -9.05 4.91
C GLN A 1027 -24.48 -8.72 3.68
N LYS A 1028 -23.36 -9.43 3.52
CA LYS A 1028 -22.49 -9.27 2.34
C LYS A 1028 -23.16 -9.83 1.08
N VAL A 1029 -23.84 -10.98 1.19
CA VAL A 1029 -24.62 -11.55 0.08
C VAL A 1029 -25.65 -10.55 -0.42
N LEU A 1030 -26.50 -10.02 0.48
CA LEU A 1030 -27.51 -9.01 0.15
C LEU A 1030 -26.89 -7.76 -0.46
N SER A 1031 -25.76 -7.29 0.08
CA SER A 1031 -25.07 -6.12 -0.47
C SER A 1031 -24.56 -6.36 -1.88
N ASN A 1032 -23.92 -7.51 -2.14
CA ASN A 1032 -23.41 -7.86 -3.47
C ASN A 1032 -24.55 -8.02 -4.48
N TYR A 1033 -25.60 -8.76 -4.11
CA TYR A 1033 -26.77 -9.02 -4.94
C TYR A 1033 -27.45 -7.73 -5.41
N PHE A 1034 -27.88 -6.87 -4.47
CA PHE A 1034 -28.61 -5.64 -4.82
C PHE A 1034 -27.74 -4.56 -5.46
N LYS A 1035 -26.43 -4.50 -5.15
CA LYS A 1035 -25.52 -3.58 -5.83
C LYS A 1035 -25.34 -3.95 -7.30
N ALA A 1036 -25.18 -5.24 -7.60
CA ALA A 1036 -25.04 -5.70 -8.99
C ALA A 1036 -26.34 -5.53 -9.79
N LEU A 1037 -27.49 -5.75 -9.17
CA LEU A 1037 -28.80 -5.59 -9.82
C LEU A 1037 -29.14 -4.13 -10.16
N ASN A 1038 -28.75 -3.15 -9.33
CA ASN A 1038 -29.13 -1.76 -9.55
C ASN A 1038 -28.15 -1.00 -10.46
N ASN A 1039 -28.20 -1.30 -11.75
CA ASN A 1039 -27.35 -0.69 -12.79
C ASN A 1039 -28.15 0.13 -13.81
N SER A 1040 -29.27 0.72 -13.37
CA SER A 1040 -30.26 1.49 -14.15
C SER A 1040 -31.16 0.70 -15.11
N TYR A 1041 -30.87 -0.55 -15.46
CA TYR A 1041 -31.72 -1.31 -16.38
C TYR A 1041 -33.01 -1.80 -15.72
N ILE A 1042 -34.09 -1.84 -16.51
CA ILE A 1042 -35.30 -2.58 -16.19
C ILE A 1042 -35.15 -4.00 -16.73
N ARG A 1043 -35.71 -4.98 -16.02
CA ARG A 1043 -35.59 -6.40 -16.37
C ARG A 1043 -36.93 -7.05 -16.68
N ASP A 1044 -36.87 -8.13 -17.44
CA ASP A 1044 -38.00 -9.04 -17.65
C ASP A 1044 -38.08 -10.10 -16.54
N SER A 1045 -39.03 -11.03 -16.66
CA SER A 1045 -39.32 -12.05 -15.63
C SER A 1045 -38.20 -13.05 -15.41
N SER A 1046 -37.27 -13.18 -16.37
CA SER A 1046 -36.07 -14.03 -16.32
C SER A 1046 -34.81 -13.22 -15.98
N GLU A 1047 -34.99 -11.96 -15.57
CA GLU A 1047 -33.95 -11.01 -15.21
C GLU A 1047 -33.03 -10.59 -16.37
N GLU A 1048 -33.42 -10.85 -17.62
CA GLU A 1048 -32.73 -10.24 -18.75
C GLU A 1048 -33.10 -8.76 -18.87
N ARG A 1049 -32.21 -7.95 -19.45
CA ARG A 1049 -32.53 -6.56 -19.73
C ARG A 1049 -33.77 -6.47 -20.63
N LEU A 1050 -34.72 -5.66 -20.21
CA LEU A 1050 -35.93 -5.39 -20.97
C LEU A 1050 -35.56 -4.59 -22.23
N GLU A 1051 -36.04 -5.03 -23.39
CA GLU A 1051 -35.71 -4.44 -24.68
C GLU A 1051 -36.90 -3.70 -25.30
N TYR A 1052 -36.64 -2.54 -25.88
CA TYR A 1052 -37.60 -1.88 -26.76
C TYR A 1052 -37.82 -2.72 -28.02
N ASN A 1053 -39.03 -2.64 -28.57
CA ASN A 1053 -39.47 -3.36 -29.77
C ASN A 1053 -39.51 -4.90 -29.67
N LYS A 1054 -39.20 -5.48 -28.51
CA LYS A 1054 -39.36 -6.92 -28.22
C LYS A 1054 -40.76 -7.22 -27.69
N THR A 1055 -41.28 -8.39 -28.04
CA THR A 1055 -42.64 -8.81 -27.68
C THR A 1055 -42.64 -9.59 -26.37
N TYR A 1056 -43.50 -9.18 -25.43
CA TYR A 1056 -43.66 -9.77 -24.10
C TYR A 1056 -45.14 -10.00 -23.76
N GLN A 1057 -45.40 -10.79 -22.73
CA GLN A 1057 -46.66 -10.87 -22.01
C GLN A 1057 -46.54 -10.13 -20.67
N LEU A 1058 -47.57 -9.39 -20.28
CA LEU A 1058 -47.58 -8.61 -19.04
C LEU A 1058 -48.31 -9.36 -17.93
N TYR A 1059 -47.69 -9.42 -16.75
CA TYR A 1059 -48.22 -10.05 -15.55
C TYR A 1059 -48.20 -9.08 -14.37
N ASN A 1060 -49.16 -9.19 -13.48
CA ASN A 1060 -49.15 -8.46 -12.21
C ASN A 1060 -48.54 -9.33 -11.12
N TYR A 1061 -47.75 -8.73 -10.23
CA TYR A 1061 -47.08 -9.43 -9.14
C TYR A 1061 -48.04 -10.26 -8.25
N VAL A 1062 -49.26 -9.75 -8.00
CA VAL A 1062 -50.24 -10.46 -7.17
C VAL A 1062 -50.83 -11.71 -7.86
N PHE A 1063 -50.87 -11.71 -9.20
CA PHE A 1063 -51.40 -12.82 -10.01
C PHE A 1063 -50.37 -13.19 -11.09
N SER A 1064 -49.23 -13.74 -10.64
CA SER A 1064 -48.04 -13.98 -11.47
C SER A 1064 -48.20 -15.03 -12.57
N ASP A 1065 -49.26 -15.85 -12.50
CA ASP A 1065 -49.61 -16.88 -13.48
C ASP A 1065 -50.70 -16.44 -14.48
N LYS A 1066 -51.31 -15.26 -14.27
CA LYS A 1066 -52.43 -14.75 -15.08
C LYS A 1066 -51.99 -13.61 -15.99
N PRO A 1067 -51.87 -13.84 -17.32
CA PRO A 1067 -51.47 -12.78 -18.23
C PRO A 1067 -52.59 -11.75 -18.41
N ILE A 1068 -52.19 -10.52 -18.75
CA ILE A 1068 -53.12 -9.50 -19.21
C ILE A 1068 -53.72 -9.89 -20.56
N CYS A 1069 -55.03 -9.69 -20.68
CA CYS A 1069 -55.88 -9.98 -21.81
C CYS A 1069 -56.69 -8.73 -22.19
N GLU A 1070 -57.12 -8.67 -23.45
CA GLU A 1070 -58.01 -7.62 -23.94
C GLU A 1070 -59.49 -8.05 -23.90
N VAL A 1071 -60.39 -7.12 -23.57
CA VAL A 1071 -61.84 -7.34 -23.57
C VAL A 1071 -62.59 -6.09 -24.04
N LYS A 1072 -63.61 -6.29 -24.88
CA LYS A 1072 -64.42 -5.20 -25.46
C LYS A 1072 -65.60 -4.87 -24.55
N GLN A 1073 -65.75 -3.59 -24.19
CA GLN A 1073 -66.92 -3.02 -23.52
C GLN A 1073 -67.25 -1.65 -24.13
N ASN A 1074 -68.53 -1.38 -24.41
CA ASN A 1074 -69.01 -0.08 -24.93
C ASN A 1074 -68.20 0.46 -26.13
N ASN A 1075 -67.98 -0.38 -27.15
CA ASN A 1075 -67.18 -0.08 -28.36
C ASN A 1075 -65.70 0.25 -28.14
N ASN A 1076 -65.20 0.22 -26.90
CA ASN A 1076 -63.77 0.37 -26.58
C ASN A 1076 -63.17 -0.99 -26.14
N ILE A 1077 -61.84 -1.10 -26.21
CA ILE A 1077 -61.09 -2.29 -25.79
C ILE A 1077 -60.31 -1.94 -24.52
N TYR A 1078 -60.50 -2.71 -23.45
CA TYR A 1078 -59.83 -2.52 -22.16
C TYR A 1078 -58.94 -3.71 -21.81
N LEU A 1079 -58.07 -3.53 -20.80
CA LEU A 1079 -57.11 -4.54 -20.34
C LEU A 1079 -57.53 -5.13 -18.98
N THR A 1080 -57.51 -6.46 -18.89
CA THR A 1080 -57.89 -7.22 -17.69
C THR A 1080 -57.07 -8.50 -17.53
N ILE A 1081 -57.24 -9.25 -16.44
CA ILE A 1081 -56.71 -10.61 -16.27
C ILE A 1081 -57.86 -11.64 -16.36
N ASN A 1082 -57.55 -12.87 -16.76
CA ASN A 1082 -58.53 -13.93 -16.81
C ASN A 1082 -58.72 -14.61 -15.44
N ASN A 1083 -59.80 -14.26 -14.73
CA ASN A 1083 -60.11 -14.87 -13.43
C ASN A 1083 -60.95 -16.15 -13.52
N THR A 1084 -61.52 -16.44 -14.69
CA THR A 1084 -62.37 -17.61 -14.92
C THR A 1084 -61.60 -18.63 -15.75
N ASN A 1085 -61.25 -19.76 -15.12
CA ASN A 1085 -60.53 -20.84 -15.81
C ASN A 1085 -61.28 -21.26 -17.09
N ASN A 1086 -60.58 -21.31 -18.23
CA ASN A 1086 -61.12 -21.63 -19.56
C ASN A 1086 -62.12 -20.63 -20.20
N LEU A 1087 -62.09 -19.33 -19.85
CA LEU A 1087 -62.86 -18.30 -20.57
C LEU A 1087 -62.34 -17.99 -22.00
N ASN A 1088 -61.27 -18.68 -22.45
CA ASN A 1088 -60.62 -18.54 -23.77
C ASN A 1088 -60.18 -17.11 -24.15
N LEU A 1089 -59.94 -16.22 -23.17
CA LEU A 1089 -59.26 -14.95 -23.42
C LEU A 1089 -57.80 -15.21 -23.78
N GLN A 1090 -57.35 -14.67 -24.92
CA GLN A 1090 -55.96 -14.78 -25.37
C GLN A 1090 -55.09 -13.78 -24.61
N ALA A 1091 -53.90 -14.22 -24.23
CA ALA A 1091 -52.90 -13.36 -23.60
C ALA A 1091 -52.40 -12.30 -24.60
N SER A 1092 -52.55 -11.03 -24.24
CA SER A 1092 -52.14 -9.90 -25.08
C SER A 1092 -50.62 -9.85 -25.25
N LYS A 1093 -50.17 -9.44 -26.44
CA LYS A 1093 -48.74 -9.35 -26.82
C LYS A 1093 -48.27 -7.90 -26.81
N PHE A 1094 -47.47 -7.55 -25.82
CA PHE A 1094 -46.99 -6.18 -25.56
C PHE A 1094 -45.64 -5.93 -26.24
N LYS A 1095 -45.44 -4.71 -26.72
CA LYS A 1095 -44.14 -4.16 -27.13
C LYS A 1095 -43.96 -2.78 -26.53
N LEU A 1096 -42.78 -2.50 -25.99
CA LEU A 1096 -42.40 -1.17 -25.51
C LEU A 1096 -41.74 -0.37 -26.63
N LEU A 1097 -42.13 0.89 -26.79
CA LEU A 1097 -41.59 1.79 -27.81
C LEU A 1097 -40.91 2.99 -27.15
N SER A 1098 -39.74 3.35 -27.66
CA SER A 1098 -39.02 4.56 -27.27
C SER A 1098 -39.33 5.71 -28.22
N ILE A 1099 -39.18 6.94 -27.74
CA ILE A 1099 -39.17 8.14 -28.57
C ILE A 1099 -37.87 8.22 -29.38
N ASN A 1100 -36.78 7.64 -28.87
CA ASN A 1100 -35.48 7.59 -29.54
C ASN A 1100 -35.35 6.29 -30.35
N PRO A 1101 -35.23 6.33 -31.69
CA PRO A 1101 -35.12 5.13 -32.51
C PRO A 1101 -33.82 4.34 -32.28
N ASN A 1102 -32.78 4.98 -31.73
CA ASN A 1102 -31.48 4.33 -31.46
C ASN A 1102 -31.44 3.62 -30.10
N LYS A 1103 -32.48 3.78 -29.26
CA LYS A 1103 -32.49 3.20 -27.91
C LYS A 1103 -32.98 1.75 -27.95
N GLN A 1104 -32.10 0.82 -27.57
CA GLN A 1104 -32.39 -0.62 -27.58
C GLN A 1104 -32.92 -1.14 -26.23
N TYR A 1105 -32.27 -0.80 -25.12
CA TYR A 1105 -32.63 -1.31 -23.79
C TYR A 1105 -33.40 -0.29 -22.97
N VAL A 1106 -34.32 -0.78 -22.13
CA VAL A 1106 -35.17 0.04 -21.25
C VAL A 1106 -34.45 0.32 -19.94
N GLN A 1107 -34.45 1.58 -19.53
CA GLN A 1107 -33.80 2.06 -18.30
C GLN A 1107 -34.80 2.72 -17.36
N LYS A 1108 -34.40 2.81 -16.09
CA LYS A 1108 -35.16 3.48 -15.04
C LYS A 1108 -35.38 4.95 -15.39
N PHE A 1109 -36.62 5.39 -15.23
CA PHE A 1109 -37.12 6.72 -15.59
C PHE A 1109 -37.24 7.01 -17.09
N ASP A 1110 -37.21 5.98 -17.94
CA ASP A 1110 -37.49 6.16 -19.35
C ASP A 1110 -38.95 6.53 -19.63
N GLU A 1111 -39.15 7.40 -20.62
CA GLU A 1111 -40.45 7.59 -21.25
C GLU A 1111 -40.73 6.45 -22.25
N VAL A 1112 -41.87 5.79 -22.06
CA VAL A 1112 -42.25 4.61 -22.83
C VAL A 1112 -43.66 4.77 -23.39
N ILE A 1113 -43.86 4.32 -24.62
CA ILE A 1113 -45.19 4.10 -25.23
C ILE A 1113 -45.42 2.60 -25.30
N ILE A 1114 -46.56 2.13 -24.80
CA ILE A 1114 -46.90 0.70 -24.81
C ILE A 1114 -47.81 0.42 -26.01
N SER A 1115 -47.42 -0.55 -26.83
CA SER A 1115 -48.21 -1.06 -27.94
C SER A 1115 -48.57 -2.53 -27.76
N ILE A 1116 -49.71 -2.95 -28.34
CA ILE A 1116 -50.17 -4.34 -28.34
C ILE A 1116 -50.43 -4.79 -29.77
N LEU A 1117 -49.98 -6.00 -30.10
CA LEU A 1117 -50.23 -6.63 -31.39
C LEU A 1117 -51.50 -7.49 -31.31
N ASP A 1118 -52.59 -6.99 -31.90
CA ASP A 1118 -53.83 -7.74 -32.19
C ASP A 1118 -53.94 -7.93 -33.72
N ASN A 1119 -54.92 -7.31 -34.39
CA ASN A 1119 -55.04 -7.31 -35.86
C ASN A 1119 -54.17 -6.23 -36.51
N MET A 1120 -54.04 -5.09 -35.84
CA MET A 1120 -53.17 -3.95 -36.15
C MET A 1120 -52.42 -3.57 -34.85
N GLU A 1121 -51.32 -2.83 -34.93
CA GLU A 1121 -50.68 -2.29 -33.72
C GLU A 1121 -51.64 -1.30 -33.03
N LYS A 1122 -52.04 -1.62 -31.80
CA LYS A 1122 -52.82 -0.74 -30.92
C LYS A 1122 -51.90 -0.09 -29.89
N TYR A 1123 -52.26 1.10 -29.39
CA TYR A 1123 -51.49 1.83 -28.38
C TYR A 1123 -52.32 2.07 -27.12
N ILE A 1124 -51.65 2.16 -25.96
CA ILE A 1124 -52.34 2.40 -24.68
C ILE A 1124 -52.64 3.89 -24.46
N ASP A 1125 -53.88 4.18 -24.06
CA ASP A 1125 -54.36 5.46 -23.54
C ASP A 1125 -55.07 5.26 -22.19
N ILE A 1126 -55.28 6.35 -21.45
CA ILE A 1126 -55.95 6.36 -20.14
C ILE A 1126 -57.27 7.12 -20.29
N SER A 1127 -58.40 6.43 -20.10
CA SER A 1127 -59.74 7.03 -20.14
C SER A 1127 -60.03 7.91 -18.91
N GLU A 1128 -61.12 8.67 -18.94
CA GLU A 1128 -61.50 9.62 -17.86
C GLU A 1128 -61.76 8.93 -16.50
N ASP A 1129 -62.19 7.67 -16.52
CA ASP A 1129 -62.34 6.80 -15.34
C ASP A 1129 -61.01 6.21 -14.83
N ASN A 1130 -59.89 6.65 -15.41
CA ASN A 1130 -58.52 6.18 -15.17
C ASN A 1130 -58.28 4.72 -15.57
N ARG A 1131 -59.18 4.07 -16.35
CA ARG A 1131 -58.93 2.74 -16.92
C ARG A 1131 -58.00 2.82 -18.13
N LEU A 1132 -57.16 1.81 -18.33
CA LEU A 1132 -56.32 1.71 -19.52
C LEU A 1132 -57.12 1.09 -20.67
N GLN A 1133 -57.08 1.73 -21.83
CA GLN A 1133 -57.77 1.31 -23.05
C GLN A 1133 -56.82 1.27 -24.26
N LEU A 1134 -57.18 0.48 -25.28
CA LEU A 1134 -56.43 0.34 -26.53
C LEU A 1134 -57.03 1.20 -27.64
N ILE A 1135 -56.18 1.97 -28.32
CA ILE A 1135 -56.55 2.90 -29.40
C ILE A 1135 -55.71 2.67 -30.67
N ASP A 1136 -56.20 3.15 -31.81
CA ASP A 1136 -55.51 3.02 -33.11
C ASP A 1136 -54.46 4.09 -33.37
N ASN A 1137 -54.56 5.27 -32.74
CA ASN A 1137 -53.72 6.42 -33.07
C ASN A 1137 -52.52 6.55 -32.13
N LYS A 1138 -51.31 6.35 -32.66
CA LYS A 1138 -50.05 6.52 -31.91
C LYS A 1138 -49.89 7.91 -31.29
N ASN A 1139 -50.38 8.96 -31.95
CA ASN A 1139 -50.25 10.33 -31.45
C ASN A 1139 -51.07 10.58 -30.18
N SER A 1140 -52.13 9.80 -29.97
CA SER A 1140 -52.98 9.85 -28.78
C SER A 1140 -52.48 8.94 -27.66
N ALA A 1141 -51.43 8.14 -27.90
CA ALA A 1141 -50.88 7.23 -26.91
C ALA A 1141 -50.25 7.97 -25.73
N LYS A 1142 -50.44 7.45 -24.52
CA LYS A 1142 -49.84 8.05 -23.32
C LYS A 1142 -48.38 7.65 -23.21
N LYS A 1143 -47.53 8.65 -22.96
CA LYS A 1143 -46.16 8.45 -22.53
C LYS A 1143 -46.15 8.15 -21.04
N MET A 1144 -45.67 6.97 -20.69
CA MET A 1144 -45.57 6.50 -19.31
C MET A 1144 -44.11 6.54 -18.86
N ILE A 1145 -43.89 6.80 -17.58
CA ILE A 1145 -42.57 6.66 -16.97
C ILE A 1145 -42.46 5.24 -16.42
N ILE A 1146 -41.44 4.51 -16.86
CA ILE A 1146 -41.12 3.17 -16.35
C ILE A 1146 -40.04 3.27 -15.27
N SER A 1147 -40.16 2.47 -14.21
CA SER A 1147 -39.20 2.39 -13.11
C SER A 1147 -39.22 0.99 -12.48
N ASN A 1148 -38.45 0.74 -11.44
CA ASN A 1148 -38.44 -0.52 -10.69
C ASN A 1148 -38.20 -0.31 -9.19
N ASP A 1149 -38.58 -1.32 -8.40
CA ASP A 1149 -38.20 -1.45 -7.00
C ASP A 1149 -36.78 -2.03 -6.92
N ILE A 1150 -35.95 -1.55 -5.99
CA ILE A 1150 -34.57 -2.03 -5.83
C ILE A 1150 -34.51 -3.45 -5.22
N PHE A 1151 -35.54 -3.84 -4.47
CA PHE A 1151 -35.60 -5.14 -3.79
C PHE A 1151 -36.36 -6.21 -4.59
N ILE A 1152 -36.89 -5.88 -5.77
CA ILE A 1152 -37.63 -6.83 -6.62
C ILE A 1152 -37.03 -6.77 -8.03
N SER A 1153 -36.10 -7.69 -8.29
CA SER A 1153 -35.21 -7.71 -9.46
C SER A 1153 -35.91 -7.80 -10.81
N ASN A 1154 -36.97 -8.62 -10.90
CA ASN A 1154 -37.68 -8.95 -12.13
C ASN A 1154 -38.99 -8.15 -12.35
N CYS A 1155 -39.22 -7.12 -11.53
CA CYS A 1155 -40.43 -6.31 -11.58
C CYS A 1155 -40.16 -4.84 -11.95
N LEU A 1156 -41.20 -4.19 -12.44
CA LEU A 1156 -41.22 -2.79 -12.82
C LEU A 1156 -42.51 -2.12 -12.35
N THR A 1157 -42.50 -0.80 -12.37
CA THR A 1157 -43.65 0.07 -12.13
C THR A 1157 -43.86 0.98 -13.33
N LEU A 1158 -45.11 1.33 -13.60
CA LEU A 1158 -45.51 2.26 -14.65
C LEU A 1158 -46.28 3.42 -14.04
N SER A 1159 -46.04 4.63 -14.50
CA SER A 1159 -46.76 5.82 -14.03
C SER A 1159 -47.04 6.84 -15.14
N CYS A 1160 -48.08 7.65 -14.96
CA CYS A 1160 -48.43 8.75 -15.84
C CYS A 1160 -48.90 9.95 -15.00
N GLY A 1161 -48.26 11.11 -15.15
CA GLY A 1161 -48.63 12.32 -14.40
C GLY A 1161 -48.54 12.16 -12.87
N GLY A 1162 -47.62 11.34 -12.36
CA GLY A 1162 -47.46 11.06 -10.93
C GLY A 1162 -48.42 10.02 -10.35
N LYS A 1163 -49.31 9.43 -11.16
CA LYS A 1163 -50.18 8.31 -10.77
C LYS A 1163 -49.62 6.99 -11.30
N TYR A 1164 -49.53 5.98 -10.44
CA TYR A 1164 -49.04 4.64 -10.78
C TYR A 1164 -50.15 3.77 -11.35
N ILE A 1165 -49.75 2.77 -12.13
CA ILE A 1165 -50.65 1.81 -12.77
C ILE A 1165 -50.75 0.55 -11.92
N CYS A 1166 -51.96 0.12 -11.58
CA CYS A 1166 -52.25 -1.07 -10.78
C CYS A 1166 -53.48 -1.84 -11.33
N LEU A 1167 -53.77 -3.00 -10.73
CA LEU A 1167 -55.04 -3.71 -10.94
C LEU A 1167 -56.15 -3.16 -10.05
N SER A 1168 -57.36 -3.05 -10.60
CA SER A 1168 -58.55 -2.61 -9.88
C SER A 1168 -59.08 -3.69 -8.94
N MET A 1169 -60.00 -3.29 -8.06
CA MET A 1169 -60.91 -4.22 -7.40
C MET A 1169 -61.71 -5.02 -8.44
N LYS A 1170 -62.17 -6.21 -8.03
CA LYS A 1170 -62.96 -7.10 -8.89
C LYS A 1170 -64.26 -6.41 -9.29
N ASP A 1171 -64.49 -6.34 -10.60
CA ASP A 1171 -65.69 -5.80 -11.24
C ASP A 1171 -66.24 -6.88 -12.18
N GLU A 1172 -67.41 -7.44 -11.82
CA GLU A 1172 -67.93 -8.71 -12.33
C GLU A 1172 -66.90 -9.88 -12.20
N ASN A 1173 -66.37 -10.36 -13.32
CA ASN A 1173 -65.32 -11.40 -13.40
C ASN A 1173 -63.94 -10.83 -13.77
N HIS A 1174 -63.80 -9.51 -13.86
CA HIS A 1174 -62.61 -8.83 -14.38
C HIS A 1174 -61.90 -8.00 -13.31
N ASN A 1175 -60.57 -7.90 -13.40
CA ASN A 1175 -59.78 -6.88 -12.70
C ASN A 1175 -59.16 -6.01 -13.78
N TRP A 1176 -59.49 -4.72 -13.80
CA TRP A 1176 -59.07 -3.78 -14.83
C TRP A 1176 -57.69 -3.21 -14.54
N MET A 1177 -56.90 -2.90 -15.57
CA MET A 1177 -55.74 -2.03 -15.40
C MET A 1177 -56.20 -0.58 -15.22
N ILE A 1178 -55.78 0.05 -14.12
CA ILE A 1178 -56.18 1.42 -13.74
C ILE A 1178 -54.97 2.27 -13.34
N CYS A 1179 -55.08 3.59 -13.50
CA CYS A 1179 -54.10 4.59 -13.08
C CYS A 1179 -54.57 5.29 -11.79
N ASN A 1180 -54.20 4.75 -10.63
CA ASN A 1180 -54.72 5.12 -9.31
C ASN A 1180 -53.63 4.88 -8.24
N ASN A 1181 -53.53 5.69 -7.17
CA ASN A 1181 -52.50 5.57 -6.13
C ASN A 1181 -52.99 4.99 -4.79
N ASP A 1182 -54.27 4.65 -4.67
CA ASP A 1182 -54.93 4.25 -3.41
C ASP A 1182 -54.98 2.73 -3.19
N MET A 1183 -54.39 1.95 -4.10
CA MET A 1183 -54.33 0.49 -4.01
C MET A 1183 -53.11 0.01 -3.21
N SER A 1184 -53.13 -1.27 -2.81
CA SER A 1184 -52.01 -1.94 -2.13
C SER A 1184 -50.72 -1.87 -2.96
N LYS A 1185 -49.59 -1.65 -2.28
CA LYS A 1185 -48.27 -1.48 -2.92
C LYS A 1185 -47.88 -2.62 -3.88
N TYR A 1186 -48.31 -3.85 -3.59
CA TYR A 1186 -48.01 -5.04 -4.41
C TYR A 1186 -48.69 -5.03 -5.78
N LEU A 1187 -49.81 -4.31 -5.93
CA LEU A 1187 -50.57 -4.26 -7.19
C LEU A 1187 -49.91 -3.34 -8.23
N TYR A 1188 -48.94 -2.52 -7.85
CA TYR A 1188 -48.18 -1.64 -8.77
C TYR A 1188 -47.01 -2.34 -9.45
N LEU A 1189 -46.68 -3.55 -9.01
CA LEU A 1189 -45.55 -4.31 -9.50
C LEU A 1189 -46.00 -5.18 -10.68
N TRP A 1190 -45.27 -5.05 -11.77
CA TRP A 1190 -45.53 -5.75 -13.02
C TRP A 1190 -44.28 -6.46 -13.50
N SER A 1191 -44.42 -7.52 -14.29
CA SER A 1191 -43.30 -8.17 -14.97
C SER A 1191 -43.68 -8.49 -16.41
N PHE A 1192 -42.70 -8.35 -17.31
CA PHE A 1192 -42.81 -8.78 -18.70
C PHE A 1192 -42.17 -10.16 -18.85
N LYS A 1193 -42.84 -11.10 -19.51
CA LYS A 1193 -42.35 -12.46 -19.74
C LYS A 1193 -42.39 -12.83 -21.22
#